data_AF-A0A2T4FMN8-F1
#
_entry.id   AF-A0A2T4FMN8-F1
#
_cell.length_a   1.000
_cell.length_b   1.000
_cell.length_c   1.000
_cell.angle_alpha   90.00
_cell.angle_beta   90.00
_cell.angle_gamma   90.00
#
_symmetry.space_group_name_H-M   'P 1'
#
loop_
_entity.id
_entity.type
_entity.pdbx_description
1 polymer ?
#
loop_
_entity_poly.entity_id
_entity_poly.type
_entity_poly.pdbx_seq_one_letter_code
_entity_poly.pdbx_strand_id
1 'polypeptide(L)'
;MMMPNSAAQTPRTPTQNSTFPQVPVDQPTTGIGIGPESDTPTPSPFSNTSRATGDTQLAALYASTLPQITGIASRDSELMLENIPPHSTFGQWWAQLGRAMQSPDVGDWMRSVGIDTRTVQISPETGQISYKVQHHITSNPLLQSRGQDDKRWAEVSGPVMQAGKVIAANYGFSKFKPPLSENSNSAPLWLVGRFYRERATLPGEVPQRVAELERDKAFQELPLEQFSSLHEARSEESLDRQRTVLANHNTQRHAAQGFMQMVTFLETGDLPPSLIGEHLEKNTIPVDPDSTYAKTLAGTSGEISLKQYLQTNGWDIPTTGLQVENLVSALLAPEPKSSPYGNYGGALTWPVPLDRNGQQQLLTYLRTDPDVSRFNSVLEYLMQGMNFGPAELQDPQRVIDRVIQSPKGQALGEAIMAEFETMAIKGSAEDWLLAALSIDESFRRSPPGVSPKASLGGCMLATSYNYGKNAAEIIKEIVTTLGRASSPEKANIQVHLLLSTRAPEFLVKDIPDKLIYGTHSWVSFVTAVDRLEASAPGSTATMNYAQVMLHASIAPVSAEERQIEYVAQENALKDWALANGLGYPQNDPQMQTVRNAFNRQIQELSAASQAQRTPMPIARDIALAALKNALPDMDPALFDKKCMSFEPDVPDFPGPTRSWTCISTAEVCRMHRLYETTSAITFVIIPVTSSLH
;
A
#
# COMPACT_ATOMS: atom_id res chain seq x y z
N MET A 1 17.52 -20.61 19.09
CA MET A 1 18.79 -19.88 19.11
C MET A 1 18.45 -18.41 19.27
N MET A 2 18.86 -17.79 20.38
CA MET A 2 18.48 -16.42 20.74
C MET A 2 19.13 -15.39 19.80
N MET A 3 18.32 -14.56 19.15
CA MET A 3 18.75 -13.35 18.43
C MET A 3 18.98 -12.21 19.45
N PRO A 4 20.07 -11.44 19.38
CA PRO A 4 20.29 -10.32 20.29
C PRO A 4 19.55 -9.04 19.85
N ASN A 5 19.15 -8.27 20.86
CA ASN A 5 18.48 -6.96 20.86
C ASN A 5 18.72 -6.05 19.63
N SER A 6 17.64 -5.69 18.94
CA SER A 6 17.59 -4.58 17.98
C SER A 6 17.66 -3.23 18.69
N ALA A 7 18.79 -2.55 18.53
CA ALA A 7 18.86 -1.10 18.73
C ALA A 7 18.07 -0.40 17.61
N ALA A 8 17.30 0.63 17.98
CA ALA A 8 16.45 1.41 17.10
C ALA A 8 17.21 1.93 15.87
N GLN A 9 16.90 1.37 14.69
CA GLN A 9 17.34 1.91 13.42
C GLN A 9 16.42 3.08 13.05
N THR A 10 16.98 4.29 13.05
CA THR A 10 16.43 5.46 12.35
C THR A 10 16.15 5.13 10.88
N PRO A 11 15.03 5.61 10.30
CA PRO A 11 14.74 5.38 8.88
C PRO A 11 15.90 5.87 8.01
N ARG A 12 16.39 5.02 7.12
CA ARG A 12 17.41 5.38 6.13
C ARG A 12 16.82 6.45 5.21
N THR A 13 17.50 7.59 5.12
CA THR A 13 17.28 8.61 4.09
C THR A 13 17.35 7.97 2.69
N PRO A 14 16.43 8.31 1.77
CA PRO A 14 16.52 7.85 0.39
C PRO A 14 17.86 8.30 -0.21
N THR A 15 18.51 7.38 -0.91
CA THR A 15 19.83 7.53 -1.53
C THR A 15 19.86 8.70 -2.52
N GLN A 16 20.85 9.57 -2.36
CA GLN A 16 21.11 10.82 -3.10
C GLN A 16 21.53 10.65 -4.59
N ASN A 17 21.20 9.55 -5.27
CA ASN A 17 21.60 9.34 -6.66
C ASN A 17 20.39 9.31 -7.60
N SER A 18 19.73 10.45 -7.76
CA SER A 18 18.82 10.70 -8.89
C SER A 18 19.51 11.63 -9.88
N THR A 19 20.48 11.10 -10.62
CA THR A 19 20.98 11.76 -11.83
C THR A 19 19.98 11.46 -12.95
N PHE A 20 19.39 12.50 -13.53
CA PHE A 20 18.37 12.43 -14.57
C PHE A 20 18.81 11.57 -15.78
N PRO A 21 18.14 10.45 -16.09
CA PRO A 21 18.27 9.80 -17.39
C PRO A 21 17.30 10.42 -18.38
N GLN A 22 17.81 10.95 -19.50
CA GLN A 22 17.00 11.17 -20.70
C GLN A 22 16.90 9.84 -21.46
N VAL A 23 15.68 9.41 -21.80
CA VAL A 23 15.44 8.23 -22.66
C VAL A 23 14.84 8.68 -24.00
N PRO A 24 15.31 8.16 -25.15
CA PRO A 24 14.78 8.46 -26.48
C PRO A 24 13.37 7.87 -26.72
N VAL A 25 12.61 8.57 -27.56
CA VAL A 25 11.25 8.20 -28.01
C VAL A 25 11.33 7.24 -29.19
N ASP A 26 10.74 6.04 -29.07
CA ASP A 26 10.40 5.19 -30.22
C ASP A 26 8.90 4.88 -30.24
N GLN A 27 8.32 4.98 -31.44
CA GLN A 27 6.88 4.81 -31.71
C GLN A 27 6.49 3.33 -31.87
N PRO A 28 5.27 2.92 -31.46
CA PRO A 28 4.77 1.57 -31.69
C PRO A 28 4.17 1.41 -33.10
N THR A 29 4.59 0.37 -33.81
CA THR A 29 4.02 -0.07 -35.09
C THR A 29 2.89 -1.08 -34.87
N THR A 30 1.70 -0.73 -35.37
CA THR A 30 0.50 -1.57 -35.44
C THR A 30 0.64 -2.63 -36.54
N GLY A 31 0.26 -3.88 -36.23
CA GLY A 31 0.18 -4.96 -37.22
C GLY A 31 -0.87 -5.98 -36.82
N ILE A 32 -2.08 -5.86 -37.38
CA ILE A 32 -3.18 -6.81 -37.27
C ILE A 32 -2.98 -7.90 -38.31
N GLY A 33 -3.04 -9.17 -37.91
CA GLY A 33 -3.07 -10.33 -38.80
C GLY A 33 -4.04 -11.38 -38.28
N ILE A 34 -5.12 -11.61 -39.02
CA ILE A 34 -6.23 -12.54 -38.73
C ILE A 34 -6.00 -13.87 -39.47
N GLY A 35 -6.31 -14.99 -38.81
CA GLY A 35 -6.77 -16.24 -39.44
C GLY A 35 -6.09 -17.53 -38.93
N PRO A 36 -6.70 -18.72 -39.09
CA PRO A 36 -8.11 -19.09 -38.95
C PRO A 36 -8.32 -20.23 -37.92
N GLU A 37 -9.59 -20.45 -37.55
CA GLU A 37 -10.11 -21.60 -36.80
C GLU A 37 -9.62 -22.96 -37.33
N SER A 38 -9.35 -23.89 -36.41
CA SER A 38 -9.24 -25.31 -36.71
C SER A 38 -9.78 -26.12 -35.53
N ASP A 39 -11.04 -26.50 -35.67
CA ASP A 39 -11.72 -27.54 -34.90
C ASP A 39 -11.02 -28.89 -35.08
N THR A 40 -10.61 -29.53 -33.98
CA THR A 40 -10.68 -31.00 -33.85
C THR A 40 -10.48 -31.41 -32.39
N PRO A 41 -11.50 -32.03 -31.74
CA PRO A 41 -11.38 -32.48 -30.36
C PRO A 41 -10.65 -33.82 -30.33
N THR A 42 -9.46 -33.85 -29.72
CA THR A 42 -8.82 -35.11 -29.31
C THR A 42 -9.21 -35.38 -27.84
N PRO A 43 -9.82 -36.55 -27.53
CA PRO A 43 -10.44 -36.80 -26.24
C PRO A 43 -9.39 -37.09 -25.16
N SER A 44 -9.40 -36.32 -24.07
CA SER A 44 -8.68 -36.65 -22.83
C SER A 44 -9.57 -37.54 -21.94
N PRO A 45 -9.01 -38.59 -21.29
CA PRO A 45 -9.76 -39.57 -20.53
C PRO A 45 -9.92 -39.15 -19.06
N PHE A 46 -10.77 -38.17 -18.79
CA PHE A 46 -11.34 -37.96 -17.46
C PHE A 46 -12.83 -37.69 -17.63
N SER A 47 -13.67 -38.57 -17.09
CA SER A 47 -15.12 -38.47 -17.20
C SER A 47 -15.62 -37.12 -16.66
N ASN A 48 -16.07 -36.25 -17.57
CA ASN A 48 -16.72 -34.97 -17.28
C ASN A 48 -18.00 -35.20 -16.45
N THR A 49 -17.92 -35.18 -15.12
CA THR A 49 -19.10 -35.12 -14.25
C THR A 49 -19.37 -33.66 -13.89
N SER A 50 -20.58 -33.18 -14.18
CA SER A 50 -20.99 -31.80 -13.91
C SER A 50 -21.19 -31.55 -12.41
N ARG A 51 -21.13 -30.28 -11.97
CA ARG A 51 -21.48 -29.87 -10.59
C ARG A 51 -22.83 -30.41 -10.14
N ALA A 52 -23.83 -30.38 -11.03
CA ALA A 52 -25.16 -30.93 -10.78
C ALA A 52 -25.11 -32.43 -10.44
N THR A 53 -24.29 -33.21 -11.14
CA THR A 53 -24.11 -34.65 -10.84
C THR A 53 -23.48 -34.85 -9.45
N GLY A 54 -22.47 -34.04 -9.12
CA GLY A 54 -21.84 -34.07 -7.80
C GLY A 54 -22.80 -33.66 -6.68
N ASP A 55 -23.62 -32.63 -6.90
CA ASP A 55 -24.63 -32.16 -5.95
C ASP A 55 -25.73 -33.21 -5.73
N THR A 56 -26.15 -33.93 -6.78
CA THR A 56 -27.07 -35.07 -6.64
C THR A 56 -26.47 -36.19 -5.80
N GLN A 57 -25.19 -36.54 -6.01
CA GLN A 57 -24.51 -37.55 -5.19
C GLN A 57 -24.39 -37.08 -3.73
N LEU A 58 -24.10 -35.79 -3.52
CA LEU A 58 -23.99 -35.21 -2.19
C LEU A 58 -25.34 -35.17 -1.47
N ALA A 59 -26.44 -34.89 -2.17
CA ALA A 59 -27.80 -34.92 -1.61
C ALA A 59 -28.18 -36.33 -1.12
N ALA A 60 -27.86 -37.37 -1.90
CA ALA A 60 -28.08 -38.76 -1.50
C ALA A 60 -27.24 -39.15 -0.27
N LEU A 61 -25.97 -38.73 -0.24
CA LEU A 61 -25.08 -38.95 0.89
C LEU A 61 -25.59 -38.23 2.16
N TYR A 62 -26.04 -36.99 2.02
CA TYR A 62 -26.64 -36.20 3.10
C TYR A 62 -27.91 -36.88 3.65
N ALA A 63 -28.79 -37.37 2.76
CA ALA A 63 -29.99 -38.13 3.13
C ALA A 63 -29.64 -39.40 3.92
N SER A 64 -28.59 -40.13 3.52
CA SER A 64 -28.16 -41.34 4.24
C SER A 64 -27.59 -41.08 5.64
N THR A 65 -27.13 -39.85 5.91
CA THR A 65 -26.47 -39.47 7.18
C THR A 65 -27.44 -38.76 8.13
N LEU A 66 -28.46 -38.08 7.61
CA LEU A 66 -29.54 -37.42 8.34
C LEU A 66 -30.16 -38.24 9.51
N PRO A 67 -30.41 -39.56 9.38
CA PRO A 67 -30.95 -40.40 10.47
C PRO A 67 -30.11 -40.45 11.75
N GLN A 68 -28.85 -40.02 11.70
CA GLN A 68 -27.95 -40.01 12.87
C GLN A 68 -28.20 -38.81 13.81
N ILE A 69 -29.02 -37.84 13.41
CA ILE A 69 -29.37 -36.67 14.22
C ILE A 69 -30.16 -37.11 15.46
N THR A 70 -29.69 -36.70 16.63
CA THR A 70 -30.25 -37.05 17.93
C THR A 70 -31.15 -35.97 18.52
N GLY A 71 -31.10 -34.74 17.99
CA GLY A 71 -31.76 -33.55 18.54
C GLY A 71 -30.96 -32.88 19.66
N ILE A 72 -29.79 -33.43 20.02
CA ILE A 72 -28.89 -32.85 21.02
C ILE A 72 -27.80 -32.08 20.28
N ALA A 73 -27.89 -30.74 20.35
CA ALA A 73 -27.01 -29.84 19.59
C ALA A 73 -25.51 -30.17 19.71
N SER A 74 -25.02 -30.55 20.89
CA SER A 74 -23.60 -30.89 21.07
C SER A 74 -23.20 -32.16 20.31
N ARG A 75 -24.06 -33.18 20.27
CA ARG A 75 -23.80 -34.44 19.55
C ARG A 75 -23.97 -34.25 18.05
N ASP A 76 -25.02 -33.55 17.65
CA ASP A 76 -25.34 -33.32 16.24
C ASP A 76 -24.30 -32.41 15.57
N SER A 77 -23.66 -31.51 16.35
CA SER A 77 -22.55 -30.68 15.86
C SER A 77 -21.26 -31.44 15.55
N GLU A 78 -21.11 -32.65 16.10
CA GLU A 78 -19.96 -33.54 15.89
C GLU A 78 -20.17 -34.52 14.71
N LEU A 79 -21.39 -34.61 14.17
CA LEU A 79 -21.67 -35.46 13.01
C LEU A 79 -20.92 -34.97 11.78
N MET A 80 -20.18 -35.88 11.16
CA MET A 80 -19.40 -35.63 9.95
C MET A 80 -20.04 -36.35 8.76
N LEU A 81 -20.01 -35.70 7.61
CA LEU A 81 -20.36 -36.26 6.31
C LEU A 81 -19.07 -36.68 5.61
N GLU A 82 -18.87 -37.98 5.46
CA GLU A 82 -17.69 -38.59 4.84
C GLU A 82 -17.91 -38.88 3.35
N ASN A 83 -16.84 -38.90 2.55
CA ASN A 83 -16.89 -39.16 1.10
C ASN A 83 -17.63 -38.11 0.27
N ILE A 84 -17.45 -36.83 0.61
CA ILE A 84 -17.98 -35.71 -0.16
C ILE A 84 -17.53 -35.82 -1.64
N PRO A 85 -18.46 -35.80 -2.61
CA PRO A 85 -18.10 -35.84 -4.03
C PRO A 85 -17.26 -34.61 -4.42
N PRO A 86 -16.06 -34.77 -5.00
CA PRO A 86 -15.15 -33.65 -5.28
C PRO A 86 -15.70 -32.68 -6.34
N HIS A 87 -16.59 -33.15 -7.21
CA HIS A 87 -17.21 -32.34 -8.24
C HIS A 87 -18.48 -31.60 -7.77
N SER A 88 -19.02 -31.91 -6.58
CA SER A 88 -20.14 -31.16 -6.00
C SER A 88 -19.76 -29.69 -5.78
N THR A 89 -20.74 -28.79 -5.83
CA THR A 89 -20.51 -27.37 -5.57
C THR A 89 -19.86 -27.17 -4.20
N PHE A 90 -20.36 -27.83 -3.15
CA PHE A 90 -19.73 -27.81 -1.83
C PHE A 90 -18.31 -28.39 -1.84
N GLY A 91 -18.11 -29.56 -2.45
CA GLY A 91 -16.80 -30.25 -2.51
C GLY A 91 -15.72 -29.42 -3.18
N GLN A 92 -16.05 -28.72 -4.27
CA GLN A 92 -15.11 -27.84 -4.97
C GLN A 92 -14.68 -26.64 -4.11
N TRP A 93 -15.62 -26.03 -3.38
CA TRP A 93 -15.34 -24.93 -2.45
C TRP A 93 -14.61 -25.40 -1.18
N TRP A 94 -14.92 -26.61 -0.69
CA TRP A 94 -14.23 -27.25 0.42
C TRP A 94 -12.76 -27.54 0.05
N ALA A 95 -12.52 -28.08 -1.14
CA ALA A 95 -11.17 -28.27 -1.66
C ALA A 95 -10.42 -26.94 -1.79
N GLN A 96 -11.08 -25.87 -2.26
CA GLN A 96 -10.47 -24.55 -2.35
C GLN A 96 -10.08 -23.96 -0.99
N LEU A 97 -10.93 -24.10 0.03
CA LEU A 97 -10.56 -23.73 1.39
C LEU A 97 -9.37 -24.56 1.88
N GLY A 98 -9.32 -25.85 1.51
CA GLY A 98 -8.20 -26.75 1.80
C GLY A 98 -6.90 -26.26 1.17
N ARG A 99 -6.93 -25.82 -0.09
CA ARG A 99 -5.78 -25.20 -0.78
C ARG A 99 -5.30 -23.94 -0.06
N ALA A 100 -6.23 -23.06 0.31
CA ALA A 100 -5.88 -21.84 1.03
C ALA A 100 -5.20 -22.14 2.38
N MET A 101 -5.70 -23.14 3.11
CA MET A 101 -5.10 -23.60 4.38
C MET A 101 -3.74 -24.29 4.19
N GLN A 102 -3.54 -24.96 3.05
CA GLN A 102 -2.30 -25.63 2.68
C GLN A 102 -1.26 -24.69 2.04
N SER A 103 -1.63 -23.43 1.75
CA SER A 103 -0.72 -22.46 1.14
C SER A 103 0.57 -22.31 1.95
N PRO A 104 1.72 -22.09 1.30
CA PRO A 104 3.01 -21.99 1.99
C PRO A 104 3.01 -20.94 3.10
N ASP A 105 2.36 -19.79 2.89
CA ASP A 105 2.26 -18.69 3.86
C ASP A 105 1.53 -19.09 5.13
N VAL A 106 0.35 -19.70 4.99
CA VAL A 106 -0.43 -20.18 6.14
C VAL A 106 0.33 -21.30 6.84
N GLY A 107 0.95 -22.20 6.09
CA GLY A 107 1.77 -23.29 6.64
C GLY A 107 2.99 -22.80 7.42
N ASP A 108 3.72 -21.82 6.89
CA ASP A 108 4.87 -21.18 7.55
C ASP A 108 4.43 -20.44 8.82
N TRP A 109 3.32 -19.69 8.75
CA TRP A 109 2.75 -19.02 9.91
C TRP A 109 2.36 -20.03 11.01
N MET A 110 1.61 -21.09 10.66
CA MET A 110 1.21 -22.13 11.61
C MET A 110 2.41 -22.82 12.27
N ARG A 111 3.46 -23.12 11.48
CA ARG A 111 4.71 -23.70 12.00
C ARG A 111 5.45 -22.74 12.92
N SER A 112 5.52 -21.45 12.56
CA SER A 112 6.21 -20.43 13.37
C SER A 112 5.57 -20.23 14.75
N VAL A 113 4.24 -20.39 14.83
CA VAL A 113 3.48 -20.32 16.09
C VAL A 113 3.49 -21.67 16.82
N GLY A 114 3.69 -22.78 16.10
CA GLY A 114 3.63 -24.13 16.65
C GLY A 114 2.21 -24.59 16.95
N ILE A 115 1.31 -24.34 16.00
CA ILE A 115 -0.12 -24.65 16.12
C ILE A 115 -0.36 -26.18 16.09
N ASP A 116 -1.24 -26.68 16.96
CA ASP A 116 -1.85 -28.01 16.82
C ASP A 116 -3.00 -27.91 15.81
N THR A 117 -2.71 -28.30 14.58
CA THR A 117 -3.63 -28.17 13.44
C THR A 117 -4.97 -28.87 13.65
N ARG A 118 -5.02 -29.91 14.50
CA ARG A 118 -6.27 -30.66 14.84
C ARG A 118 -7.28 -29.82 15.63
N THR A 119 -6.83 -28.71 16.21
CA THR A 119 -7.62 -27.82 17.06
C THR A 119 -8.05 -26.55 16.34
N VAL A 120 -7.62 -26.36 15.09
CA VAL A 120 -7.88 -25.16 14.32
C VAL A 120 -9.38 -25.04 14.02
N GLN A 121 -9.91 -23.85 14.28
CA GLN A 121 -11.25 -23.42 13.85
C GLN A 121 -11.16 -22.01 13.27
N ILE A 122 -11.93 -21.76 12.22
CA ILE A 122 -12.03 -20.43 11.60
C ILE A 122 -13.43 -19.85 11.80
N SER A 123 -13.49 -18.53 11.84
CA SER A 123 -14.70 -17.73 11.78
C SER A 123 -14.59 -16.74 10.62
N PRO A 124 -14.99 -17.15 9.41
CA PRO A 124 -14.69 -16.39 8.18
C PRO A 124 -15.24 -14.96 8.18
N GLU A 125 -16.39 -14.76 8.80
CA GLU A 125 -17.11 -13.49 8.84
C GLU A 125 -16.45 -12.47 9.78
N THR A 126 -15.90 -12.94 10.89
CA THR A 126 -15.15 -12.09 11.84
C THR A 126 -13.67 -12.02 11.52
N GLY A 127 -13.19 -12.80 10.54
CA GLY A 127 -11.78 -12.89 10.19
C GLY A 127 -10.91 -13.61 11.22
N GLN A 128 -11.53 -14.34 12.16
CA GLN A 128 -10.83 -14.94 13.31
C GLN A 128 -10.39 -16.38 13.05
N ILE A 129 -9.24 -16.75 13.60
CA ILE A 129 -8.78 -18.13 13.73
C ILE A 129 -8.53 -18.45 15.20
N SER A 130 -8.91 -19.66 15.62
CA SER A 130 -8.67 -20.16 16.98
C SER A 130 -8.00 -21.52 16.96
N TYR A 131 -7.09 -21.75 17.89
CA TYR A 131 -6.24 -22.93 17.93
C TYR A 131 -5.60 -23.12 19.31
N LYS A 132 -5.10 -24.32 19.57
CA LYS A 132 -4.17 -24.61 20.66
C LYS A 132 -2.76 -24.76 20.10
N VAL A 133 -1.76 -24.43 20.91
CA VAL A 133 -0.35 -24.72 20.57
C VAL A 133 0.01 -26.16 20.93
N GLN A 134 1.03 -26.69 20.29
CA GLN A 134 1.45 -28.08 20.54
C GLN A 134 1.95 -28.27 21.97
N HIS A 135 1.70 -29.46 22.53
CA HIS A 135 1.99 -29.76 23.93
C HIS A 135 3.49 -29.70 24.28
N HIS A 136 4.36 -29.89 23.29
CA HIS A 136 5.80 -29.77 23.45
C HIS A 136 6.27 -28.30 23.64
N ILE A 137 5.41 -27.33 23.33
CA ILE A 137 5.63 -25.90 23.54
C ILE A 137 5.09 -25.48 24.90
N THR A 138 3.95 -26.03 25.32
CA THR A 138 3.32 -25.72 26.62
C THR A 138 2.54 -26.92 27.14
N SER A 139 2.75 -27.28 28.39
CA SER A 139 2.12 -28.42 29.07
C SER A 139 0.61 -28.26 29.34
N ASN A 140 0.05 -27.05 29.19
CA ASN A 140 -1.38 -26.80 29.25
C ASN A 140 -1.80 -25.75 28.19
N PRO A 141 -1.94 -26.15 26.91
CA PRO A 141 -2.18 -25.22 25.83
C PRO A 141 -3.63 -24.70 25.88
N LEU A 142 -3.78 -23.43 26.27
CA LEU A 142 -5.04 -22.70 26.22
C LEU A 142 -5.45 -22.43 24.76
N LEU A 143 -6.77 -22.34 24.53
CA LEU A 143 -7.30 -21.93 23.24
C LEU A 143 -6.93 -20.47 23.01
N GLN A 144 -6.15 -20.22 21.97
CA GLN A 144 -5.83 -18.88 21.49
C GLN A 144 -6.78 -18.49 20.37
N SER A 145 -7.05 -17.20 20.24
CA SER A 145 -7.79 -16.61 19.12
C SER A 145 -6.98 -15.45 18.57
N ARG A 146 -6.96 -15.30 17.25
CA ARG A 146 -6.37 -14.16 16.53
C ARG A 146 -7.39 -13.61 15.55
N GLY A 147 -7.53 -12.30 15.49
CA GLY A 147 -8.35 -11.58 14.52
C GLY A 147 -7.48 -10.81 13.52
N GLN A 148 -8.12 -9.95 12.75
CA GLN A 148 -7.45 -9.10 11.74
C GLN A 148 -6.57 -8.00 12.34
N ASP A 149 -6.60 -7.83 13.66
CA ASP A 149 -5.70 -6.98 14.44
C ASP A 149 -4.28 -7.58 14.59
N ASP A 150 -4.15 -8.91 14.50
CA ASP A 150 -2.85 -9.58 14.44
C ASP A 150 -2.28 -9.45 13.01
N LYS A 151 -1.25 -8.62 12.86
CA LYS A 151 -0.63 -8.33 11.56
C LYS A 151 -0.22 -9.59 10.79
N ARG A 152 0.38 -10.58 11.47
CA ARG A 152 0.90 -11.79 10.81
C ARG A 152 -0.23 -12.69 10.32
N TRP A 153 -1.35 -12.72 11.03
CA TRP A 153 -2.55 -13.44 10.58
C TRP A 153 -3.28 -12.67 9.47
N ALA A 154 -3.45 -11.35 9.62
CA ALA A 154 -4.09 -10.50 8.64
C ALA A 154 -3.42 -10.59 7.25
N GLU A 155 -2.08 -10.67 7.23
CA GLU A 155 -1.27 -10.84 6.01
C GLU A 155 -1.59 -12.13 5.25
N VAL A 156 -1.79 -13.27 5.94
CA VAL A 156 -1.92 -14.60 5.27
C VAL A 156 -3.36 -15.10 5.17
N SER A 157 -4.30 -14.49 5.88
CA SER A 157 -5.66 -15.04 6.07
C SER A 157 -6.64 -14.75 4.94
N GLY A 158 -6.34 -13.81 4.04
CA GLY A 158 -7.27 -13.33 3.01
C GLY A 158 -7.96 -14.44 2.21
N PRO A 159 -7.20 -15.31 1.50
CA PRO A 159 -7.78 -16.41 0.74
C PRO A 159 -8.58 -17.41 1.59
N VAL A 160 -8.12 -17.68 2.83
CA VAL A 160 -8.82 -18.57 3.76
C VAL A 160 -10.18 -18.00 4.15
N MET A 161 -10.23 -16.71 4.48
CA MET A 161 -11.48 -16.06 4.87
C MET A 161 -12.44 -15.92 3.68
N GLN A 162 -11.94 -15.64 2.47
CA GLN A 162 -12.76 -15.54 1.26
C GLN A 162 -13.45 -16.88 0.93
N ALA A 163 -12.70 -17.98 0.85
CA ALA A 163 -13.28 -19.30 0.61
C ALA A 163 -14.21 -19.73 1.76
N GLY A 164 -13.80 -19.44 3.00
CA GLY A 164 -14.60 -19.73 4.20
C GLY A 164 -15.95 -19.02 4.22
N LYS A 165 -16.03 -17.76 3.74
CA LYS A 165 -17.29 -16.99 3.67
C LYS A 165 -18.28 -17.63 2.69
N VAL A 166 -17.81 -18.11 1.54
CA VAL A 166 -18.66 -18.81 0.56
C VAL A 166 -19.27 -20.08 1.16
N ILE A 167 -18.46 -20.82 1.93
CA ILE A 167 -18.91 -22.02 2.67
C ILE A 167 -19.89 -21.65 3.78
N ALA A 168 -19.61 -20.58 4.54
CA ALA A 168 -20.45 -20.11 5.64
C ALA A 168 -21.77 -19.50 5.18
N ALA A 169 -21.93 -19.14 3.91
CA ALA A 169 -23.20 -18.75 3.27
C ALA A 169 -23.91 -17.54 3.91
N ASN A 170 -23.14 -16.52 4.33
CA ASN A 170 -23.59 -15.30 5.03
C ASN A 170 -24.13 -15.52 6.45
N TYR A 171 -23.77 -16.64 7.09
CA TYR A 171 -24.10 -16.86 8.48
C TYR A 171 -22.97 -16.36 9.39
N GLY A 172 -23.05 -15.05 9.69
CA GLY A 172 -22.09 -14.13 10.35
C GLY A 172 -21.25 -14.60 11.55
N PHE A 173 -21.58 -15.72 12.21
CA PHE A 173 -20.91 -16.14 13.45
C PHE A 173 -20.47 -17.62 13.46
N SER A 174 -20.52 -18.26 12.30
CA SER A 174 -20.19 -19.69 12.18
C SER A 174 -18.71 -19.91 12.49
N LYS A 175 -18.44 -20.80 13.46
CA LYS A 175 -17.11 -21.35 13.73
C LYS A 175 -17.09 -22.81 13.32
N PHE A 176 -16.12 -23.20 12.51
CA PHE A 176 -15.98 -24.60 12.07
C PHE A 176 -14.51 -24.96 11.87
N LYS A 177 -14.24 -26.27 11.88
CA LYS A 177 -12.92 -26.82 11.54
C LYS A 177 -12.75 -26.79 10.02
N PRO A 178 -11.79 -26.04 9.47
CA PRO A 178 -11.55 -26.04 8.03
C PRO A 178 -10.86 -27.33 7.59
N PRO A 179 -10.95 -27.69 6.29
CA PRO A 179 -10.08 -28.71 5.72
C PRO A 179 -8.63 -28.18 5.69
N LEU A 180 -7.67 -29.06 5.94
CA LEU A 180 -6.24 -28.74 5.94
C LEU A 180 -5.52 -29.21 4.67
N SER A 181 -6.28 -29.78 3.74
CA SER A 181 -5.80 -30.25 2.44
C SER A 181 -6.93 -30.15 1.43
N GLU A 182 -6.58 -29.91 0.17
CA GLU A 182 -7.52 -29.94 -0.94
C GLU A 182 -8.22 -31.31 -1.14
N ASN A 183 -7.58 -32.39 -0.69
CA ASN A 183 -8.09 -33.76 -0.81
C ASN A 183 -9.03 -34.17 0.33
N SER A 184 -9.32 -33.24 1.26
CA SER A 184 -10.23 -33.49 2.37
C SER A 184 -11.65 -33.73 1.84
N ASN A 185 -12.22 -34.89 2.12
CA ASN A 185 -13.56 -35.30 1.68
C ASN A 185 -14.54 -35.49 2.86
N SER A 186 -14.22 -34.95 4.03
CA SER A 186 -15.06 -34.96 5.23
C SER A 186 -15.37 -33.53 5.68
N ALA A 187 -16.61 -33.25 6.06
CA ALA A 187 -17.04 -31.97 6.64
C ALA A 187 -18.20 -32.16 7.64
N PRO A 188 -18.42 -31.25 8.59
CA PRO A 188 -19.56 -31.34 9.49
C PRO A 188 -20.89 -31.36 8.74
N LEU A 189 -21.79 -32.28 9.10
CA LEU A 189 -23.09 -32.45 8.44
C LEU A 189 -23.89 -31.14 8.43
N TRP A 190 -23.92 -30.45 9.57
CA TRP A 190 -24.62 -29.17 9.71
C TRP A 190 -24.07 -28.08 8.78
N LEU A 191 -22.78 -28.12 8.44
CA LEU A 191 -22.14 -27.13 7.58
C LEU A 191 -22.56 -27.35 6.11
N VAL A 192 -22.65 -28.61 5.69
CA VAL A 192 -23.17 -28.99 4.36
C VAL A 192 -24.64 -28.57 4.22
N GLY A 193 -25.47 -28.90 5.21
CA GLY A 193 -26.87 -28.48 5.22
C GLY A 193 -27.02 -26.95 5.14
N ARG A 194 -26.20 -26.22 5.90
CA ARG A 194 -26.20 -24.75 5.89
C ARG A 194 -25.77 -24.17 4.55
N PHE A 195 -24.79 -24.77 3.88
CA PHE A 195 -24.33 -24.34 2.57
C PHE A 195 -25.49 -24.33 1.56
N TYR A 196 -26.30 -25.39 1.52
CA TYR A 196 -27.49 -25.47 0.67
C TYR A 196 -28.75 -24.81 1.28
N ARG A 197 -28.62 -24.13 2.43
CA ARG A 197 -29.72 -23.54 3.20
C ARG A 197 -30.86 -24.51 3.51
N GLU A 198 -30.50 -25.76 3.79
CA GLU A 198 -31.44 -26.76 4.28
C GLU A 198 -32.18 -26.27 5.53
N ARG A 199 -33.46 -26.63 5.63
CA ARG A 199 -34.25 -26.40 6.84
C ARG A 199 -33.65 -27.17 8.01
N ALA A 200 -33.76 -26.60 9.21
CA ALA A 200 -33.39 -27.31 10.43
C ALA A 200 -34.37 -28.49 10.64
N THR A 201 -33.91 -29.71 10.41
CA THR A 201 -34.74 -30.91 10.51
C THR A 201 -34.75 -31.41 11.95
N LEU A 202 -35.93 -31.41 12.58
CA LEU A 202 -36.11 -32.03 13.90
C LEU A 202 -36.08 -33.57 13.77
N PRO A 203 -35.69 -34.32 14.81
CA PRO A 203 -35.61 -35.79 14.73
C PRO A 203 -36.88 -36.48 14.20
N GLY A 204 -38.06 -35.95 14.52
CA GLY A 204 -39.35 -36.48 14.03
C GLY A 204 -39.62 -36.22 12.54
N GLU A 205 -38.96 -35.24 11.94
CA GLU A 205 -39.13 -34.84 10.53
C GLU A 205 -38.08 -35.49 9.61
N VAL A 206 -37.05 -36.13 10.19
CA VAL A 206 -35.95 -36.77 9.44
C VAL A 206 -36.47 -37.77 8.40
N PRO A 207 -37.39 -38.71 8.71
CA PRO A 207 -37.86 -39.68 7.71
C PRO A 207 -38.51 -39.02 6.50
N GLN A 208 -39.28 -37.95 6.70
CA GLN A 208 -39.90 -37.21 5.61
C GLN A 208 -38.83 -36.50 4.77
N ARG A 209 -37.86 -35.83 5.39
CA ARG A 209 -36.81 -35.11 4.66
C ARG A 209 -35.91 -36.06 3.87
N VAL A 210 -35.59 -37.23 4.43
CA VAL A 210 -34.84 -38.29 3.71
C VAL A 210 -35.62 -38.72 2.46
N ALA A 211 -36.92 -39.01 2.58
CA ALA A 211 -37.75 -39.39 1.43
C ALA A 211 -37.86 -38.28 0.36
N GLU A 212 -37.87 -37.01 0.75
CA GLU A 212 -37.81 -35.88 -0.18
C GLU A 212 -36.48 -35.84 -0.95
N LEU A 213 -35.35 -35.90 -0.24
CA LEU A 213 -34.02 -35.86 -0.87
C LEU A 213 -33.75 -37.07 -1.79
N GLU A 214 -34.23 -38.26 -1.42
CA GLU A 214 -34.12 -39.46 -2.26
C GLU A 214 -34.98 -39.39 -3.51
N ARG A 215 -36.18 -38.79 -3.41
CA ARG A 215 -37.10 -38.60 -4.54
C ARG A 215 -36.57 -37.55 -5.51
N ASP A 216 -36.20 -36.39 -4.97
CA ASP A 216 -35.88 -35.19 -5.76
C ASP A 216 -34.41 -35.22 -6.20
N LYS A 217 -33.56 -36.01 -5.53
CA LYS A 217 -32.12 -36.18 -5.83
C LYS A 217 -31.35 -34.85 -5.88
N ALA A 218 -31.82 -33.88 -5.09
CA ALA A 218 -31.31 -32.54 -5.04
C ALA A 218 -31.60 -31.91 -3.68
N PHE A 219 -30.78 -30.92 -3.31
CA PHE A 219 -31.08 -30.01 -2.21
C PHE A 219 -32.21 -29.03 -2.60
N GLN A 220 -32.71 -28.25 -1.63
CA GLN A 220 -33.67 -27.20 -1.93
C GLN A 220 -33.10 -26.18 -2.93
N GLU A 221 -33.85 -25.91 -4.00
CA GLU A 221 -33.48 -24.89 -4.99
C GLU A 221 -33.62 -23.48 -4.41
N LEU A 222 -32.64 -22.62 -4.68
CA LEU A 222 -32.59 -21.24 -4.19
C LEU A 222 -33.02 -20.27 -5.30
N PRO A 223 -34.15 -19.57 -5.16
CA PRO A 223 -34.63 -18.61 -6.17
C PRO A 223 -33.59 -17.53 -6.51
N LEU A 224 -33.29 -17.35 -7.79
CA LEU A 224 -32.31 -16.37 -8.28
C LEU A 224 -32.63 -14.94 -7.83
N GLU A 225 -33.90 -14.55 -7.81
CA GLU A 225 -34.35 -13.21 -7.41
C GLU A 225 -33.99 -12.86 -5.95
N GLN A 226 -33.93 -13.86 -5.07
CA GLN A 226 -33.64 -13.67 -3.65
C GLN A 226 -32.18 -13.94 -3.28
N PHE A 227 -31.50 -14.80 -4.07
CA PHE A 227 -30.17 -15.32 -3.75
C PHE A 227 -29.13 -15.06 -4.85
N SER A 228 -29.32 -14.06 -5.70
CA SER A 228 -28.41 -13.71 -6.80
C SER A 228 -26.95 -13.58 -6.36
N SER A 229 -26.69 -12.82 -5.29
CA SER A 229 -25.35 -12.63 -4.72
C SER A 229 -24.70 -13.94 -4.24
N LEU A 230 -25.51 -14.88 -3.73
CA LEU A 230 -25.02 -16.18 -3.27
C LEU A 230 -24.69 -17.11 -4.45
N HIS A 231 -25.50 -17.06 -5.50
CA HIS A 231 -25.25 -17.78 -6.75
C HIS A 231 -23.98 -17.28 -7.43
N GLU A 232 -23.82 -15.95 -7.51
CA GLU A 232 -22.62 -15.31 -8.04
C GLU A 232 -21.38 -15.69 -7.22
N ALA A 233 -21.45 -15.61 -5.89
CA ALA A 233 -20.33 -15.97 -5.01
C ALA A 233 -19.91 -17.44 -5.13
N ARG A 234 -20.81 -18.33 -5.58
CA ARG A 234 -20.57 -19.78 -5.72
C ARG A 234 -20.33 -20.23 -7.14
N SER A 235 -20.38 -19.32 -8.12
CA SER A 235 -20.25 -19.62 -9.54
C SER A 235 -18.92 -20.31 -9.86
N GLU A 236 -18.85 -20.95 -11.02
CA GLU A 236 -17.58 -21.51 -11.52
C GLU A 236 -16.54 -20.42 -11.75
N GLU A 237 -16.97 -19.27 -12.26
CA GLU A 237 -16.11 -18.10 -12.44
C GLU A 237 -15.53 -17.57 -11.12
N SER A 238 -16.36 -17.42 -10.08
CA SER A 238 -15.90 -16.99 -8.76
C SER A 238 -14.92 -17.97 -8.13
N LEU A 239 -15.12 -19.28 -8.35
CA LEU A 239 -14.18 -20.30 -7.89
C LEU A 239 -12.85 -20.25 -8.67
N ASP A 240 -12.90 -20.17 -10.01
CA ASP A 240 -11.69 -20.07 -10.85
C ASP A 240 -10.90 -18.80 -10.52
N ARG A 241 -11.58 -17.69 -10.28
CA ARG A 241 -10.97 -16.44 -9.83
C ARG A 241 -10.22 -16.63 -8.51
N GLN A 242 -10.85 -17.26 -7.50
CA GLN A 242 -10.16 -17.51 -6.21
C GLN A 242 -8.99 -18.50 -6.33
N ARG A 243 -9.11 -19.53 -7.17
CA ARG A 243 -7.99 -20.45 -7.47
C ARG A 243 -6.83 -19.71 -8.10
N THR A 244 -7.12 -18.94 -9.14
CA THR A 244 -6.13 -18.16 -9.88
C THR A 244 -5.40 -17.17 -8.98
N VAL A 245 -6.11 -16.45 -8.10
CA VAL A 245 -5.50 -15.51 -7.14
C VAL A 245 -4.55 -16.22 -6.19
N LEU A 246 -4.98 -17.33 -5.58
CA LEU A 246 -4.13 -18.11 -4.67
C LEU A 246 -2.90 -18.69 -5.40
N ALA A 247 -3.10 -19.19 -6.61
CA ALA A 247 -2.06 -19.80 -7.43
C ALA A 247 -1.01 -18.76 -7.90
N ASN A 248 -1.44 -17.56 -8.28
CA ASN A 248 -0.56 -16.45 -8.60
C ASN A 248 0.29 -16.05 -7.40
N HIS A 249 -0.33 -15.96 -6.23
CA HIS A 249 0.36 -15.65 -4.98
C HIS A 249 1.42 -16.71 -4.62
N ASN A 250 1.09 -18.00 -4.73
CA ASN A 250 2.04 -19.09 -4.52
C ASN A 250 3.23 -18.99 -5.50
N THR A 251 2.95 -18.73 -6.78
CA THR A 251 3.98 -18.59 -7.82
C THR A 251 4.89 -17.39 -7.55
N GLN A 252 4.33 -16.25 -7.16
CA GLN A 252 5.07 -15.05 -6.75
C GLN A 252 5.97 -15.33 -5.55
N ARG A 253 5.48 -16.09 -4.57
CA ARG A 253 6.29 -16.50 -3.40
C ARG A 253 7.49 -17.35 -3.82
N HIS A 254 7.31 -18.32 -4.71
CA HIS A 254 8.43 -19.12 -5.21
C HIS A 254 9.46 -18.26 -5.93
N ALA A 255 9.02 -17.30 -6.75
CA ALA A 255 9.90 -16.32 -7.38
C ALA A 255 10.68 -15.50 -6.34
N ALA A 256 9.99 -14.95 -5.34
CA ALA A 256 10.62 -14.18 -4.26
C ALA A 256 11.68 -14.98 -3.50
N GLN A 257 11.42 -16.26 -3.21
CA GLN A 257 12.39 -17.16 -2.59
C GLN A 257 13.62 -17.39 -3.48
N GLY A 258 13.41 -17.60 -4.79
CA GLY A 258 14.50 -17.72 -5.75
C GLY A 258 15.40 -16.49 -5.79
N PHE A 259 14.81 -15.29 -5.82
CA PHE A 259 15.58 -14.04 -5.78
C PHE A 259 16.26 -13.79 -4.43
N MET A 260 15.64 -14.16 -3.30
CA MET A 260 16.29 -14.08 -1.98
C MET A 260 17.53 -14.97 -1.87
N GLN A 261 17.48 -16.18 -2.42
CA GLN A 261 18.64 -17.06 -2.50
C GLN A 261 19.75 -16.43 -3.36
N MET A 262 19.38 -15.82 -4.48
CA MET A 262 20.32 -15.11 -5.35
C MET A 262 20.97 -13.91 -4.64
N VAL A 263 20.24 -13.12 -3.87
CA VAL A 263 20.81 -12.04 -3.02
C VAL A 263 21.85 -12.63 -2.07
N THR A 264 21.52 -13.74 -1.41
CA THR A 264 22.45 -14.41 -0.49
C THR A 264 23.74 -14.82 -1.20
N PHE A 265 23.66 -15.41 -2.40
CA PHE A 265 24.86 -15.80 -3.17
C PHE A 265 25.70 -14.61 -3.66
N LEU A 266 25.07 -13.47 -3.95
CA LEU A 266 25.77 -12.24 -4.32
C LEU A 266 26.50 -11.64 -3.12
N GLU A 267 25.90 -11.67 -1.93
CA GLU A 267 26.49 -11.19 -0.68
C GLU A 267 27.66 -12.07 -0.21
N THR A 268 27.55 -13.40 -0.33
CA THR A 268 28.62 -14.34 0.04
C THR A 268 29.74 -14.40 -1.00
N GLY A 269 29.51 -13.89 -2.22
CA GLY A 269 30.45 -13.94 -3.33
C GLY A 269 30.43 -15.27 -4.11
N ASP A 270 29.50 -16.17 -3.80
CA ASP A 270 29.29 -17.43 -4.51
C ASP A 270 28.75 -17.22 -5.94
N LEU A 271 28.07 -16.08 -6.17
CA LEU A 271 27.63 -15.65 -7.49
C LEU A 271 28.31 -14.33 -7.88
N PRO A 272 29.27 -14.33 -8.83
CA PRO A 272 29.82 -13.11 -9.39
C PRO A 272 28.75 -12.29 -10.14
N PRO A 273 28.75 -10.94 -10.07
CA PRO A 273 27.77 -10.10 -10.76
C PRO A 273 27.69 -10.33 -12.28
N SER A 274 28.80 -10.71 -12.92
CA SER A 274 28.84 -11.04 -14.35
C SER A 274 28.03 -12.27 -14.74
N LEU A 275 27.71 -13.16 -13.78
CA LEU A 275 26.96 -14.39 -14.00
C LEU A 275 25.49 -14.27 -13.61
N ILE A 276 25.01 -13.08 -13.23
CA ILE A 276 23.61 -12.83 -12.90
C ILE A 276 22.67 -13.31 -14.01
N GLY A 277 22.93 -12.92 -15.27
CA GLY A 277 22.09 -13.31 -16.40
C GLY A 277 21.99 -14.83 -16.60
N GLU A 278 23.12 -15.54 -16.49
CA GLU A 278 23.17 -17.00 -16.60
C GLU A 278 22.45 -17.68 -15.43
N HIS A 279 22.60 -17.15 -14.21
CA HIS A 279 21.90 -17.66 -13.03
C HIS A 279 20.38 -17.56 -13.19
N LEU A 280 19.87 -16.44 -13.73
CA LEU A 280 18.44 -16.25 -13.98
C LEU A 280 17.87 -17.22 -15.01
N GLU A 281 18.68 -17.63 -15.99
CA GLU A 281 18.28 -18.60 -17.02
C GLU A 281 18.25 -20.04 -16.51
N LYS A 282 19.22 -20.41 -15.66
CA LYS A 282 19.39 -21.79 -15.18
C LYS A 282 18.51 -22.15 -13.99
N ASN A 283 18.19 -21.19 -13.12
CA ASN A 283 17.41 -21.46 -11.92
C ASN A 283 15.92 -21.38 -12.22
N THR A 284 15.22 -22.48 -11.97
CA THR A 284 13.79 -22.61 -12.19
C THR A 284 13.01 -22.51 -10.87
N ILE A 285 11.75 -22.07 -10.99
CA ILE A 285 10.78 -22.03 -9.90
C ILE A 285 9.52 -22.80 -10.29
N PRO A 286 8.86 -23.46 -9.32
CA PRO A 286 7.59 -24.12 -9.57
C PRO A 286 6.46 -23.08 -9.79
N VAL A 287 5.64 -23.36 -10.80
CA VAL A 287 4.45 -22.58 -11.17
C VAL A 287 3.21 -23.34 -10.73
N ASP A 288 2.32 -22.66 -10.02
CA ASP A 288 1.06 -23.24 -9.59
C ASP A 288 0.14 -23.47 -10.83
N PRO A 289 -0.45 -24.67 -11.02
CA PRO A 289 -1.19 -25.02 -12.24
C PRO A 289 -2.43 -24.17 -12.49
N ASP A 290 -3.04 -23.61 -11.45
CA ASP A 290 -4.21 -22.73 -11.59
C ASP A 290 -3.82 -21.26 -11.87
N SER A 291 -2.52 -20.93 -11.90
CA SER A 291 -2.03 -19.57 -12.09
C SER A 291 -2.24 -19.05 -13.51
N THR A 292 -2.28 -17.73 -13.67
CA THR A 292 -2.29 -17.10 -14.99
C THR A 292 -1.03 -17.44 -15.80
N TYR A 293 0.10 -17.68 -15.14
CA TYR A 293 1.35 -18.10 -15.79
C TYR A 293 1.24 -19.50 -16.41
N ALA A 294 0.62 -20.45 -15.70
CA ALA A 294 0.40 -21.79 -16.24
C ALA A 294 -0.51 -21.76 -17.48
N LYS A 295 -1.54 -20.89 -17.46
CA LYS A 295 -2.47 -20.71 -18.58
C LYS A 295 -1.80 -20.11 -19.83
N THR A 296 -0.84 -19.20 -19.68
CA THR A 296 -0.13 -18.56 -20.80
C THR A 296 1.02 -19.40 -21.36
N LEU A 297 1.58 -20.32 -20.58
CA LEU A 297 2.76 -21.11 -20.93
C LEU A 297 2.44 -22.56 -21.35
N ALA A 298 1.25 -22.78 -21.90
CA ALA A 298 0.70 -24.09 -22.30
C ALA A 298 1.78 -25.03 -22.89
N GLY A 299 2.22 -26.02 -22.10
CA GLY A 299 3.19 -27.04 -22.50
C GLY A 299 4.54 -27.08 -21.75
N THR A 300 4.76 -26.22 -20.74
CA THR A 300 5.96 -26.30 -19.87
C THR A 300 5.76 -27.19 -18.65
N SER A 301 6.86 -27.72 -18.10
CA SER A 301 6.93 -28.78 -17.08
C SER A 301 6.45 -28.40 -15.67
N GLY A 302 5.56 -27.41 -15.53
CA GLY A 302 5.18 -26.85 -14.23
C GLY A 302 6.28 -26.03 -13.57
N GLU A 303 7.37 -25.74 -14.28
CA GLU A 303 8.49 -24.92 -13.83
C GLU A 303 8.89 -23.91 -14.91
N ILE A 304 9.37 -22.74 -14.48
CA ILE A 304 9.88 -21.68 -15.35
C ILE A 304 11.17 -21.11 -14.80
N SER A 305 12.06 -20.61 -15.67
CA SER A 305 13.25 -19.89 -15.20
C SER A 305 12.88 -18.56 -14.53
N LEU A 306 13.71 -18.08 -13.61
CA LEU A 306 13.56 -16.74 -13.02
C LEU A 306 13.56 -15.64 -14.10
N LYS A 307 14.37 -15.81 -15.16
CA LYS A 307 14.38 -14.88 -16.30
C LYS A 307 13.04 -14.85 -17.03
N GLN A 308 12.46 -16.02 -17.30
CA GLN A 308 11.17 -16.13 -17.96
C GLN A 308 10.05 -15.53 -17.11
N TYR A 309 10.09 -15.74 -15.79
CA TYR A 309 9.17 -15.09 -14.86
C TYR A 309 9.21 -13.56 -14.98
N LEU A 310 10.40 -12.95 -14.98
CA LEU A 310 10.53 -11.50 -15.17
C LEU A 310 9.99 -11.04 -16.52
N GLN A 311 10.30 -11.75 -17.60
CA GLN A 311 9.85 -11.42 -18.95
C GLN A 311 8.33 -11.50 -19.10
N THR A 312 7.69 -12.53 -18.54
CA THR A 312 6.23 -12.66 -18.57
C THR A 312 5.53 -11.54 -17.79
N ASN A 313 6.16 -10.99 -16.75
CA ASN A 313 5.66 -9.84 -16.00
C ASN A 313 6.03 -8.48 -16.62
N GLY A 314 6.82 -8.45 -17.70
CA GLY A 314 7.31 -7.19 -18.29
C GLY A 314 8.32 -6.45 -17.40
N TRP A 315 9.03 -7.16 -16.53
CA TRP A 315 9.98 -6.58 -15.59
C TRP A 315 11.40 -6.54 -16.16
N ASP A 316 12.16 -5.56 -15.70
CA ASP A 316 13.56 -5.34 -16.06
C ASP A 316 14.43 -6.51 -15.57
N ILE A 317 15.34 -6.99 -16.42
CA ILE A 317 16.31 -8.01 -16.03
C ILE A 317 17.41 -7.37 -15.19
N PRO A 318 17.62 -7.80 -13.92
CA PRO A 318 18.60 -7.18 -13.05
C PRO A 318 20.01 -7.52 -13.53
N THR A 319 20.92 -6.57 -13.35
CA THR A 319 22.35 -6.67 -13.70
C THR A 319 23.27 -6.41 -12.50
N THR A 320 22.70 -6.04 -11.36
CA THR A 320 23.42 -5.69 -10.12
C THR A 320 22.70 -6.28 -8.91
N GLY A 321 23.43 -6.52 -7.81
CA GLY A 321 22.82 -7.05 -6.58
C GLY A 321 21.75 -6.13 -5.99
N LEU A 322 21.95 -4.81 -6.03
CA LEU A 322 20.94 -3.83 -5.61
C LEU A 322 19.64 -3.94 -6.40
N GLN A 323 19.69 -4.25 -7.70
CA GLN A 323 18.49 -4.47 -8.50
C GLN A 323 17.78 -5.78 -8.10
N VAL A 324 18.52 -6.83 -7.73
CA VAL A 324 17.93 -8.08 -7.21
C VAL A 324 17.27 -7.83 -5.85
N GLU A 325 17.91 -7.09 -4.95
CA GLU A 325 17.33 -6.68 -3.66
C GLU A 325 16.05 -5.86 -3.83
N ASN A 326 16.03 -4.92 -4.80
CA ASN A 326 14.85 -4.15 -5.13
C ASN A 326 13.72 -5.04 -5.67
N LEU A 327 14.02 -6.03 -6.53
CA LEU A 327 13.04 -7.00 -7.01
C LEU A 327 12.44 -7.86 -5.89
N VAL A 328 13.26 -8.31 -4.93
CA VAL A 328 12.77 -8.99 -3.73
C VAL A 328 11.81 -8.08 -2.96
N SER A 329 12.17 -6.80 -2.79
CA SER A 329 11.34 -5.83 -2.10
C SER A 329 10.01 -5.60 -2.84
N ALA A 330 10.02 -5.52 -4.16
CA ALA A 330 8.82 -5.40 -4.99
C ALA A 330 7.91 -6.64 -4.90
N LEU A 331 8.50 -7.84 -4.93
CA LEU A 331 7.75 -9.10 -4.85
C LEU A 331 7.11 -9.35 -3.49
N LEU A 332 7.72 -8.85 -2.41
CA LEU A 332 7.22 -9.02 -1.04
C LEU A 332 6.36 -7.85 -0.55
N ALA A 333 6.31 -6.75 -1.32
CA ALA A 333 5.50 -5.60 -0.96
C ALA A 333 4.02 -5.99 -0.94
N PRO A 334 3.27 -5.67 0.13
CA PRO A 334 1.83 -5.89 0.15
C PRO A 334 1.17 -5.11 -0.99
N GLU A 335 0.38 -5.77 -1.83
CA GLU A 335 -0.30 -5.09 -2.93
C GLU A 335 -1.25 -3.99 -2.40
N PRO A 336 -1.12 -2.74 -2.86
CA PRO A 336 -2.07 -1.69 -2.53
C PRO A 336 -3.49 -2.09 -2.94
N LYS A 337 -4.45 -1.98 -2.02
CA LYS A 337 -5.85 -2.32 -2.31
C LYS A 337 -6.62 -1.08 -2.69
N SER A 338 -7.13 -1.06 -3.91
CA SER A 338 -8.07 -0.03 -4.36
C SER A 338 -9.34 -0.05 -3.50
N SER A 339 -9.91 1.13 -3.27
CA SER A 339 -11.26 1.25 -2.72
C SER A 339 -12.28 0.72 -3.74
N PRO A 340 -13.45 0.17 -3.34
CA PRO A 340 -14.48 -0.29 -4.27
C PRO A 340 -14.87 0.75 -5.34
N TYR A 341 -14.85 2.04 -4.98
CA TYR A 341 -15.16 3.16 -5.88
C TYR A 341 -13.92 3.96 -6.31
N GLY A 342 -12.73 3.36 -6.16
CA GLY A 342 -11.45 3.99 -6.49
C GLY A 342 -11.25 5.33 -5.77
N ASN A 343 -10.87 6.36 -6.54
CA ASN A 343 -10.70 7.73 -6.07
C ASN A 343 -11.98 8.60 -6.20
N TYR A 344 -13.14 7.96 -6.37
CA TYR A 344 -14.45 8.58 -6.59
C TYR A 344 -14.57 9.45 -7.86
N GLY A 345 -13.63 9.36 -8.82
CA GLY A 345 -13.64 10.22 -10.00
C GLY A 345 -14.63 9.82 -11.10
N GLY A 346 -14.98 8.53 -11.18
CA GLY A 346 -15.90 8.01 -12.19
C GLY A 346 -15.51 8.41 -13.61
N ALA A 347 -16.46 8.94 -14.38
CA ALA A 347 -16.24 9.39 -15.76
C ALA A 347 -15.15 10.48 -15.93
N LEU A 348 -14.79 11.21 -14.86
CA LEU A 348 -13.72 12.21 -14.89
C LEU A 348 -12.32 11.59 -14.89
N THR A 349 -12.21 10.31 -14.52
CA THR A 349 -10.95 9.58 -14.35
C THR A 349 -10.88 8.30 -15.19
N TRP A 350 -11.75 8.15 -16.18
CA TRP A 350 -11.63 7.08 -17.17
C TRP A 350 -10.27 7.13 -17.88
N PRO A 351 -9.82 6.00 -18.49
CA PRO A 351 -8.60 5.97 -19.30
C PRO A 351 -8.57 7.08 -20.36
N VAL A 352 -9.74 7.40 -20.92
CA VAL A 352 -9.99 8.64 -21.65
C VAL A 352 -10.96 9.48 -20.82
N PRO A 353 -10.48 10.47 -20.06
CA PRO A 353 -11.33 11.31 -19.22
C PRO A 353 -12.41 12.02 -20.01
N LEU A 354 -13.57 12.24 -19.38
CA LEU A 354 -14.62 13.09 -19.92
C LEU A 354 -14.05 14.45 -20.32
N ASP A 355 -14.27 14.83 -21.58
CA ASP A 355 -13.70 16.06 -22.13
C ASP A 355 -14.33 17.33 -21.52
N ARG A 356 -13.77 18.50 -21.87
CA ARG A 356 -14.27 19.78 -21.34
C ARG A 356 -15.73 20.08 -21.69
N ASN A 357 -16.20 19.62 -22.85
CA ASN A 357 -17.60 19.84 -23.24
C ASN A 357 -18.51 18.96 -22.39
N GLY A 358 -18.21 17.67 -22.28
CA GLY A 358 -18.92 16.74 -21.41
C GLY A 358 -18.95 17.19 -19.95
N GLN A 359 -17.83 17.68 -19.41
CA GLN A 359 -17.78 18.25 -18.06
C GLN A 359 -18.71 19.48 -17.91
N GLN A 360 -18.75 20.36 -18.91
CA GLN A 360 -19.66 21.51 -18.90
C GLN A 360 -21.12 21.10 -19.01
N GLN A 361 -21.44 20.09 -19.82
CA GLN A 361 -22.79 19.53 -19.91
C GLN A 361 -23.20 18.94 -18.56
N LEU A 362 -22.33 18.17 -17.90
CA LEU A 362 -22.61 17.56 -16.60
C LEU A 362 -22.89 18.62 -15.54
N LEU A 363 -22.04 19.65 -15.46
CA LEU A 363 -22.29 20.79 -14.55
C LEU A 363 -23.57 21.55 -14.89
N THR A 364 -23.94 21.62 -16.17
CA THR A 364 -25.17 22.30 -16.58
C THR A 364 -26.39 21.48 -16.16
N TYR A 365 -26.38 20.17 -16.43
CA TYR A 365 -27.41 19.23 -15.99
C TYR A 365 -27.66 19.34 -14.48
N LEU A 366 -26.61 19.25 -13.66
CA LEU A 366 -26.71 19.31 -12.19
C LEU A 366 -27.28 20.64 -11.68
N ARG A 367 -27.05 21.75 -12.40
CA ARG A 367 -27.57 23.08 -12.03
C ARG A 367 -29.01 23.30 -12.49
N THR A 368 -29.41 22.66 -13.57
CA THR A 368 -30.77 22.77 -14.11
C THR A 368 -31.72 21.77 -13.47
N ASP A 369 -31.20 20.70 -12.87
CA ASP A 369 -31.98 19.75 -12.10
C ASP A 369 -32.64 20.47 -10.90
N PRO A 370 -33.98 20.49 -10.80
CA PRO A 370 -34.70 21.28 -9.80
C PRO A 370 -34.55 20.75 -8.37
N ASP A 371 -34.10 19.50 -8.21
CA ASP A 371 -33.90 18.87 -6.91
C ASP A 371 -32.45 19.04 -6.42
N VAL A 372 -31.47 18.85 -7.30
CA VAL A 372 -30.03 19.00 -6.97
C VAL A 372 -29.66 20.47 -6.79
N SER A 373 -30.14 21.37 -7.65
CA SER A 373 -29.77 22.80 -7.66
C SER A 373 -30.14 23.59 -6.40
N ARG A 374 -30.97 23.01 -5.52
CA ARG A 374 -31.33 23.59 -4.22
C ARG A 374 -30.25 23.41 -3.15
N PHE A 375 -29.25 22.59 -3.41
CA PHE A 375 -28.18 22.24 -2.48
C PHE A 375 -26.86 22.84 -2.96
N ASN A 376 -25.90 23.02 -2.04
CA ASN A 376 -24.58 23.53 -2.39
C ASN A 376 -23.74 22.49 -3.16
N SER A 377 -24.03 21.21 -2.97
CA SER A 377 -23.36 20.11 -3.65
C SER A 377 -24.28 18.90 -3.85
N VAL A 378 -23.90 18.02 -4.78
CA VAL A 378 -24.58 16.74 -5.02
C VAL A 378 -24.54 15.86 -3.76
N LEU A 379 -23.43 15.88 -3.02
CA LEU A 379 -23.31 15.14 -1.76
C LEU A 379 -24.37 15.59 -0.75
N GLU A 380 -24.56 16.90 -0.57
CA GLU A 380 -25.59 17.43 0.34
C GLU A 380 -27.00 17.03 -0.08
N TYR A 381 -27.28 17.06 -1.38
CA TYR A 381 -28.53 16.58 -1.94
C TYR A 381 -28.76 15.10 -1.59
N LEU A 382 -27.77 14.24 -1.80
CA LEU A 382 -27.92 12.81 -1.54
C LEU A 382 -28.00 12.46 -0.06
N MET A 383 -27.31 13.20 0.81
CA MET A 383 -27.39 13.04 2.26
C MET A 383 -28.75 13.48 2.84
N GLN A 384 -29.55 14.25 2.09
CA GLN A 384 -30.86 14.71 2.55
C GLN A 384 -31.80 13.52 2.87
N GLY A 385 -32.28 13.47 4.11
CA GLY A 385 -33.19 12.41 4.57
C GLY A 385 -32.49 11.16 5.10
N MET A 386 -31.15 11.11 5.05
CA MET A 386 -30.37 10.07 5.70
C MET A 386 -30.07 10.43 7.15
N ASN A 387 -30.00 9.41 8.00
CA ASN A 387 -29.57 9.57 9.40
C ASN A 387 -28.21 8.90 9.61
N PHE A 388 -27.26 9.68 10.13
CA PHE A 388 -25.89 9.27 10.40
C PHE A 388 -25.60 9.39 11.89
N GLY A 389 -24.97 8.38 12.48
CA GLY A 389 -24.50 8.46 13.86
C GLY A 389 -23.24 9.35 13.98
N PRO A 390 -22.95 9.95 15.14
CA PRO A 390 -21.74 10.75 15.34
C PRO A 390 -20.44 9.99 15.03
N ALA A 391 -20.38 8.70 15.35
CA ALA A 391 -19.23 7.85 15.05
C ALA A 391 -19.09 7.54 13.55
N GLU A 392 -20.20 7.49 12.81
CA GLU A 392 -20.21 7.25 11.36
C GLU A 392 -19.71 8.50 10.61
N LEU A 393 -20.06 9.69 11.06
CA LEU A 393 -19.59 10.96 10.48
C LEU A 393 -18.09 11.20 10.65
N GLN A 394 -17.41 10.44 11.52
CA GLN A 394 -15.94 10.45 11.64
C GLN A 394 -15.25 9.57 10.59
N ASP A 395 -16.01 8.80 9.81
CA ASP A 395 -15.53 7.95 8.72
C ASP A 395 -16.14 8.43 7.39
N PRO A 396 -15.50 9.42 6.72
CA PRO A 396 -16.02 9.99 5.49
C PRO A 396 -16.22 8.96 4.37
N GLN A 397 -15.32 7.98 4.23
CA GLN A 397 -15.42 6.94 3.19
C GLN A 397 -16.69 6.13 3.37
N ARG A 398 -16.96 5.65 4.59
CA ARG A 398 -18.17 4.90 4.90
C ARG A 398 -19.44 5.69 4.60
N VAL A 399 -19.45 7.00 4.87
CA VAL A 399 -20.60 7.85 4.56
C VAL A 399 -20.78 7.99 3.04
N ILE A 400 -19.70 8.25 2.30
CA ILE A 400 -19.73 8.39 0.84
C ILE A 400 -20.23 7.10 0.19
N ASP A 401 -19.72 5.95 0.59
CA ASP A 401 -20.10 4.64 0.07
C ASP A 401 -21.60 4.37 0.30
N ARG A 402 -22.11 4.70 1.50
CA ARG A 402 -23.54 4.57 1.83
C ARG A 402 -24.42 5.51 1.00
N VAL A 403 -23.91 6.71 0.69
CA VAL A 403 -24.59 7.68 -0.17
C VAL A 403 -24.69 7.16 -1.60
N ILE A 404 -23.59 6.62 -2.15
CA ILE A 404 -23.52 6.01 -3.49
C ILE A 404 -24.51 4.86 -3.62
N GLN A 405 -24.55 3.97 -2.62
CA GLN A 405 -25.42 2.78 -2.61
C GLN A 405 -26.90 3.08 -2.33
N SER A 406 -27.24 4.33 -2.05
CA SER A 406 -28.62 4.69 -1.73
C SER A 406 -29.52 4.67 -2.98
N PRO A 407 -30.83 4.40 -2.84
CA PRO A 407 -31.76 4.48 -3.96
C PRO A 407 -31.75 5.85 -4.65
N LYS A 408 -31.50 6.92 -3.88
CA LYS A 408 -31.39 8.28 -4.38
C LYS A 408 -30.13 8.50 -5.21
N GLY A 409 -28.99 7.94 -4.77
CA GLY A 409 -27.73 7.96 -5.52
C GLY A 409 -27.86 7.18 -6.83
N GLN A 410 -28.36 5.95 -6.77
CA GLN A 410 -28.56 5.10 -7.95
C GLN A 410 -29.46 5.78 -8.99
N ALA A 411 -30.61 6.34 -8.56
CA ALA A 411 -31.52 7.04 -9.46
C ALA A 411 -30.87 8.26 -10.13
N LEU A 412 -30.05 9.03 -9.41
CA LEU A 412 -29.33 10.17 -10.00
C LEU A 412 -28.30 9.71 -11.03
N GLY A 413 -27.54 8.65 -10.74
CA GLY A 413 -26.58 8.06 -11.67
C GLY A 413 -27.22 7.58 -12.96
N GLU A 414 -28.36 6.87 -12.85
CA GLU A 414 -29.14 6.40 -14.01
C GLU A 414 -29.69 7.56 -14.84
N ALA A 415 -30.17 8.63 -14.19
CA ALA A 415 -30.69 9.80 -14.88
C ALA A 415 -29.61 10.55 -15.68
N ILE A 416 -28.41 10.69 -15.12
CA ILE A 416 -27.26 11.29 -15.81
C ILE A 416 -26.82 10.39 -16.96
N MET A 417 -26.71 9.08 -16.73
CA MET A 417 -26.36 8.11 -17.76
C MET A 417 -27.32 8.22 -18.96
N ALA A 418 -28.62 8.24 -18.71
CA ALA A 418 -29.63 8.34 -19.76
C ALA A 418 -29.48 9.63 -20.59
N GLU A 419 -29.17 10.78 -19.96
CA GLU A 419 -28.91 12.04 -20.65
C GLU A 419 -27.68 11.94 -21.57
N PHE A 420 -26.57 11.41 -21.06
CA PHE A 420 -25.31 11.33 -21.80
C PHE A 420 -25.30 10.25 -22.90
N GLU A 421 -26.11 9.19 -22.74
CA GLU A 421 -26.33 8.21 -23.81
C GLU A 421 -26.99 8.83 -25.04
N THR A 422 -27.84 9.86 -24.88
CA THR A 422 -28.40 10.61 -26.03
C THR A 422 -27.33 11.35 -26.83
N MET A 423 -26.19 11.65 -26.19
CA MET A 423 -25.01 12.28 -26.79
C MET A 423 -23.99 11.23 -27.27
N ALA A 424 -24.36 9.95 -27.28
CA ALA A 424 -23.51 8.81 -27.61
C ALA A 424 -22.26 8.64 -26.72
N ILE A 425 -22.27 9.19 -25.50
CA ILE A 425 -21.22 8.99 -24.50
C ILE A 425 -21.65 7.87 -23.55
N LYS A 426 -21.03 6.70 -23.69
CA LYS A 426 -21.34 5.53 -22.87
C LYS A 426 -20.60 5.59 -21.53
N GLY A 427 -21.22 5.05 -20.48
CA GLY A 427 -20.65 4.91 -19.14
C GLY A 427 -21.64 4.20 -18.22
N SER A 428 -21.16 3.64 -17.10
CA SER A 428 -22.08 3.05 -16.11
C SER A 428 -22.78 4.15 -15.30
N ALA A 429 -23.97 3.86 -14.77
CA ALA A 429 -24.69 4.76 -13.87
C ALA A 429 -23.83 5.13 -12.63
N GLU A 430 -23.01 4.19 -12.15
CA GLU A 430 -22.07 4.39 -11.05
C GLU A 430 -20.98 5.41 -11.43
N ASP A 431 -20.34 5.25 -12.59
CA ASP A 431 -19.32 6.19 -13.06
C ASP A 431 -19.85 7.63 -13.19
N TRP A 432 -21.09 7.78 -13.65
CA TRP A 432 -21.74 9.08 -13.78
C TRP A 432 -22.10 9.69 -12.44
N LEU A 433 -22.56 8.88 -11.48
CA LEU A 433 -22.80 9.32 -10.11
C LEU A 433 -21.50 9.79 -9.43
N LEU A 434 -20.42 9.02 -9.56
CA LEU A 434 -19.11 9.38 -9.04
C LEU A 434 -18.58 10.68 -9.67
N ALA A 435 -18.71 10.82 -10.99
CA ALA A 435 -18.37 12.05 -11.68
C ALA A 435 -19.17 13.25 -11.17
N ALA A 436 -20.48 13.09 -10.96
CA ALA A 436 -21.35 14.15 -10.42
C ALA A 436 -21.01 14.55 -8.98
N LEU A 437 -20.57 13.59 -8.17
CA LEU A 437 -20.11 13.81 -6.80
C LEU A 437 -18.79 14.60 -6.75
N SER A 438 -17.89 14.33 -7.69
CA SER A 438 -16.52 14.86 -7.70
C SER A 438 -16.33 16.13 -8.54
N ILE A 439 -17.26 16.42 -9.45
CA ILE A 439 -17.21 17.62 -10.29
C ILE A 439 -17.45 18.89 -9.46
N ASP A 440 -16.67 19.93 -9.74
CA ASP A 440 -16.73 21.24 -9.07
C ASP A 440 -16.36 22.32 -10.10
N GLU A 441 -16.68 23.59 -9.81
CA GLU A 441 -16.43 24.74 -10.68
C GLU A 441 -14.97 24.91 -11.12
N SER A 442 -14.02 24.39 -10.33
CA SER A 442 -12.61 24.34 -10.70
C SER A 442 -12.35 23.61 -12.04
N PHE A 443 -13.18 22.62 -12.41
CA PHE A 443 -13.10 21.96 -13.72
C PHE A 443 -13.45 22.90 -14.89
N ARG A 444 -14.30 23.92 -14.69
CA ARG A 444 -14.57 24.95 -15.71
C ARG A 444 -13.40 25.92 -15.91
N ARG A 445 -12.55 26.10 -14.90
CA ARG A 445 -11.57 27.20 -14.82
C ARG A 445 -10.13 26.72 -14.62
N SER A 446 -9.71 25.69 -15.35
CA SER A 446 -8.27 25.43 -15.51
C SER A 446 -7.77 26.01 -16.83
N PRO A 447 -7.54 27.35 -16.93
CA PRO A 447 -6.87 27.91 -18.10
C PRO A 447 -5.44 27.34 -18.18
N PRO A 448 -4.80 27.43 -19.36
CA PRO A 448 -3.38 27.09 -19.49
C PRO A 448 -2.56 27.85 -18.42
N GLY A 449 -1.67 27.15 -17.73
CA GLY A 449 -0.81 27.73 -16.68
C GLY A 449 -1.39 27.72 -15.27
N VAL A 450 -2.45 26.96 -15.01
CA VAL A 450 -3.00 26.75 -13.66
C VAL A 450 -2.95 25.27 -13.31
N SER A 451 -2.53 24.95 -12.09
CA SER A 451 -2.49 23.57 -11.61
C SER A 451 -3.91 22.96 -11.61
N PRO A 452 -4.10 21.71 -12.05
CA PRO A 452 -5.36 20.97 -11.85
C PRO A 452 -5.75 20.86 -10.37
N LYS A 453 -4.76 20.94 -9.46
CA LYS A 453 -4.94 20.96 -7.99
C LYS A 453 -5.15 22.39 -7.44
N ALA A 454 -5.31 23.41 -8.28
CA ALA A 454 -5.30 24.81 -7.82
C ALA A 454 -6.48 25.17 -6.90
N SER A 455 -7.67 24.60 -7.12
CA SER A 455 -8.87 24.97 -6.39
C SER A 455 -9.71 23.76 -5.99
N LEU A 456 -10.18 23.75 -4.74
CA LEU A 456 -11.14 22.80 -4.20
C LEU A 456 -12.35 23.56 -3.64
N GLY A 457 -13.51 23.46 -4.29
CA GLY A 457 -14.74 24.10 -3.79
C GLY A 457 -14.58 25.61 -3.57
N GLY A 458 -13.81 26.29 -4.44
CA GLY A 458 -13.47 27.71 -4.34
C GLY A 458 -12.30 28.06 -3.41
N CYS A 459 -11.70 27.10 -2.69
CA CYS A 459 -10.51 27.30 -1.87
C CYS A 459 -9.24 27.01 -2.66
N MET A 460 -8.22 27.87 -2.58
CA MET A 460 -6.94 27.63 -3.27
C MET A 460 -6.10 26.59 -2.54
N LEU A 461 -5.81 25.46 -3.19
CA LEU A 461 -4.97 24.39 -2.64
C LEU A 461 -3.52 24.51 -3.14
N ALA A 462 -3.29 24.43 -4.45
CA ALA A 462 -1.97 24.66 -5.03
C ALA A 462 -1.71 26.16 -5.25
N THR A 463 -1.12 26.82 -4.25
CA THR A 463 -0.81 28.26 -4.25
C THR A 463 0.41 28.56 -3.40
N SER A 464 1.15 29.62 -3.74
CA SER A 464 2.27 30.11 -2.93
C SER A 464 1.84 30.56 -1.52
N TYR A 465 0.56 30.89 -1.32
CA TYR A 465 0.00 31.22 -0.01
C TYR A 465 0.11 30.08 1.01
N ASN A 466 0.11 28.82 0.55
CA ASN A 466 0.22 27.65 1.41
C ASN A 466 1.68 27.24 1.68
N TYR A 467 2.66 27.90 1.07
CA TYR A 467 4.07 27.65 1.35
C TYR A 467 4.37 27.79 2.85
N GLY A 468 5.09 26.82 3.40
CA GLY A 468 5.46 26.84 4.82
C GLY A 468 4.43 26.24 5.78
N LYS A 469 3.21 25.95 5.32
CA LYS A 469 2.17 25.29 6.12
C LYS A 469 2.32 23.76 6.08
N ASN A 470 1.86 23.09 7.13
CA ASN A 470 1.69 21.63 7.11
C ASN A 470 0.34 21.23 6.51
N ALA A 471 0.18 19.94 6.20
CA ALA A 471 -1.05 19.42 5.57
C ALA A 471 -2.31 19.64 6.42
N ALA A 472 -2.23 19.44 7.73
CA ALA A 472 -3.36 19.58 8.65
C ALA A 472 -3.87 21.02 8.73
N GLU A 473 -2.97 22.01 8.71
CA GLU A 473 -3.31 23.43 8.64
C GLU A 473 -4.08 23.78 7.37
N ILE A 474 -3.62 23.29 6.22
CA ILE A 474 -4.26 23.51 4.92
C ILE A 474 -5.67 22.89 4.90
N ILE A 475 -5.80 21.63 5.32
CA ILE A 475 -7.10 20.93 5.37
C ILE A 475 -8.07 21.67 6.29
N LYS A 476 -7.61 22.08 7.49
CA LYS A 476 -8.44 22.80 8.46
C LYS A 476 -8.99 24.12 7.87
N GLU A 477 -8.17 24.86 7.12
CA GLU A 477 -8.58 26.11 6.47
C GLU A 477 -9.67 25.86 5.41
N ILE A 478 -9.51 24.81 4.60
CA ILE A 478 -10.48 24.41 3.57
C ILE A 478 -11.81 23.98 4.19
N VAL A 479 -11.77 23.07 5.18
CA VAL A 479 -12.97 22.59 5.90
C VAL A 479 -13.70 23.75 6.56
N THR A 480 -12.96 24.66 7.20
CA THR A 480 -13.55 25.85 7.84
C THR A 480 -14.25 26.73 6.82
N THR A 481 -13.69 26.89 5.63
CA THR A 481 -14.25 27.75 4.58
C THR A 481 -15.51 27.15 3.98
N LEU A 482 -15.48 25.87 3.61
CA LEU A 482 -16.65 25.16 3.08
C LEU A 482 -17.76 25.01 4.13
N GLY A 483 -17.41 24.79 5.39
CA GLY A 483 -18.35 24.69 6.50
C GLY A 483 -19.16 25.96 6.75
N ARG A 484 -18.72 27.14 6.27
CA ARG A 484 -19.50 28.39 6.40
C ARG A 484 -20.79 28.38 5.58
N ALA A 485 -20.81 27.65 4.48
CA ALA A 485 -21.99 27.51 3.62
C ALA A 485 -22.90 26.33 4.04
N SER A 486 -22.46 25.50 4.99
CA SER A 486 -23.09 24.23 5.38
C SER A 486 -22.87 23.91 6.88
N SER A 487 -22.67 22.65 7.24
CA SER A 487 -22.19 22.22 8.57
C SER A 487 -20.73 21.71 8.50
N PRO A 488 -19.96 21.79 9.61
CA PRO A 488 -18.58 21.29 9.65
C PRO A 488 -18.44 19.81 9.28
N GLU A 489 -19.40 18.97 9.70
CA GLU A 489 -19.38 17.52 9.45
C GLU A 489 -19.57 17.23 7.96
N LYS A 490 -20.55 17.89 7.31
CA LYS A 490 -20.77 17.76 5.86
C LYS A 490 -19.60 18.31 5.06
N ALA A 491 -19.02 19.42 5.50
CA ALA A 491 -17.83 19.99 4.88
C ALA A 491 -16.63 19.04 4.95
N ASN A 492 -16.42 18.35 6.07
CA ASN A 492 -15.37 17.31 6.18
C ASN A 492 -15.55 16.20 5.14
N ILE A 493 -16.78 15.70 4.97
CA ILE A 493 -17.07 14.64 4.00
C ILE A 493 -16.89 15.15 2.57
N GLN A 494 -17.35 16.38 2.28
CA GLN A 494 -17.16 17.01 0.97
C GLN A 494 -15.67 17.22 0.66
N VAL A 495 -14.87 17.68 1.64
CA VAL A 495 -13.42 17.85 1.48
C VAL A 495 -12.75 16.51 1.21
N HIS A 496 -13.12 15.47 1.96
CA HIS A 496 -12.59 14.13 1.73
C HIS A 496 -12.85 13.68 0.29
N LEU A 497 -14.10 13.76 -0.16
CA LEU A 497 -14.51 13.40 -1.52
C LEU A 497 -13.73 14.18 -2.59
N LEU A 498 -13.63 15.51 -2.47
CA LEU A 498 -12.93 16.34 -3.45
C LEU A 498 -11.41 16.11 -3.47
N LEU A 499 -10.81 15.80 -2.31
CA LEU A 499 -9.40 15.47 -2.21
C LEU A 499 -9.08 14.11 -2.82
N SER A 500 -9.95 13.11 -2.66
CA SER A 500 -9.72 11.75 -3.19
C SER A 500 -9.34 11.77 -4.66
N THR A 501 -10.00 12.60 -5.47
CA THR A 501 -9.78 12.64 -6.91
C THR A 501 -8.68 13.60 -7.35
N ARG A 502 -8.33 14.61 -6.54
CA ARG A 502 -7.46 15.74 -6.97
C ARG A 502 -6.14 15.79 -6.24
N ALA A 503 -6.15 15.58 -4.93
CA ALA A 503 -4.97 15.72 -4.09
C ALA A 503 -5.01 14.67 -2.97
N PRO A 504 -4.97 13.37 -3.33
CA PRO A 504 -5.04 12.27 -2.37
C PRO A 504 -3.91 12.29 -1.34
N GLU A 505 -2.82 13.02 -1.60
CA GLU A 505 -1.72 13.21 -0.66
C GLU A 505 -2.15 13.83 0.67
N PHE A 506 -3.25 14.59 0.68
CA PHE A 506 -3.81 15.19 1.90
C PHE A 506 -4.72 14.22 2.67
N LEU A 507 -5.06 13.06 2.10
CA LEU A 507 -5.87 12.03 2.77
C LEU A 507 -5.04 10.95 3.44
N VAL A 508 -3.73 10.91 3.17
CA VAL A 508 -2.81 10.00 3.85
C VAL A 508 -2.85 10.26 5.36
N LYS A 509 -2.89 9.19 6.15
CA LYS A 509 -2.97 9.26 7.60
C LYS A 509 -1.60 9.55 8.21
N ASP A 510 -1.59 10.18 9.38
CA ASP A 510 -0.39 10.41 10.19
C ASP A 510 0.76 11.13 9.43
N ILE A 511 0.42 12.13 8.60
CA ILE A 511 1.42 12.97 7.93
C ILE A 511 2.20 13.76 9.00
N PRO A 512 3.54 13.66 9.05
CA PRO A 512 4.33 14.38 10.06
C PRO A 512 4.21 15.90 9.89
N ASP A 513 4.06 16.65 10.99
CA ASP A 513 3.99 18.12 10.98
C ASP A 513 5.22 18.80 10.36
N LYS A 514 6.37 18.10 10.34
CA LYS A 514 7.62 18.56 9.72
C LYS A 514 7.63 18.41 8.20
N LEU A 515 6.65 17.71 7.62
CA LEU A 515 6.49 17.60 6.18
C LEU A 515 5.72 18.82 5.68
N ILE A 516 6.49 19.82 5.23
CA ILE A 516 5.96 21.16 4.90
C ILE A 516 5.69 21.30 3.41
N TYR A 517 4.54 21.88 3.08
CA TYR A 517 4.13 22.17 1.71
C TYR A 517 5.12 23.12 1.02
N GLY A 518 5.50 22.79 -0.23
CA GLY A 518 6.46 23.55 -1.03
C GLY A 518 7.94 23.19 -0.81
N THR A 519 8.24 22.18 0.00
CA THR A 519 9.62 21.66 0.19
C THR A 519 9.96 20.49 -0.72
N HIS A 520 11.25 20.17 -0.87
CA HIS A 520 11.70 18.96 -1.58
C HIS A 520 11.07 17.67 -1.02
N SER A 521 10.94 17.57 0.32
CA SER A 521 10.37 16.39 0.95
C SER A 521 8.88 16.21 0.64
N TRP A 522 8.14 17.32 0.46
CA TRP A 522 6.76 17.30 -0.02
C TRP A 522 6.68 16.78 -1.46
N VAL A 523 7.62 17.17 -2.34
CA VAL A 523 7.68 16.66 -3.72
C VAL A 523 7.84 15.15 -3.73
N SER A 524 8.82 14.60 -2.99
CA SER A 524 9.01 13.15 -2.90
C SER A 524 7.79 12.42 -2.36
N PHE A 525 7.10 13.00 -1.37
CA PHE A 525 5.88 12.43 -0.80
C PHE A 525 4.72 12.41 -1.81
N VAL A 526 4.46 13.52 -2.51
CA VAL A 526 3.42 13.58 -3.55
C VAL A 526 3.73 12.61 -4.69
N THR A 527 4.99 12.52 -5.13
CA THR A 527 5.39 11.54 -6.15
C THR A 527 5.10 10.10 -5.70
N ALA A 528 5.34 9.77 -4.43
CA ALA A 528 5.01 8.45 -3.89
C ALA A 528 3.50 8.17 -3.89
N VAL A 529 2.70 9.15 -3.47
CA VAL A 529 1.24 9.05 -3.47
C VAL A 529 0.71 8.86 -4.89
N ASP A 530 1.14 9.69 -5.84
CA ASP A 530 0.69 9.64 -7.23
C ASP A 530 1.06 8.30 -7.90
N ARG A 531 2.23 7.72 -7.57
CA ARG A 531 2.61 6.36 -8.03
C ARG A 531 1.63 5.29 -7.52
N LEU A 532 1.28 5.34 -6.24
CA LEU A 532 0.35 4.40 -5.63
C LEU A 532 -1.07 4.55 -6.20
N GLU A 533 -1.54 5.78 -6.35
CA GLU A 533 -2.86 6.10 -6.90
C GLU A 533 -2.99 5.72 -8.39
N ALA A 534 -1.89 5.74 -9.14
CA ALA A 534 -1.88 5.23 -10.51
C ALA A 534 -2.05 3.70 -10.57
N SER A 535 -1.42 2.97 -9.65
CA SER A 535 -1.55 1.50 -9.57
C SER A 535 -2.86 1.03 -8.91
N ALA A 536 -3.31 1.73 -7.88
CA ALA A 536 -4.44 1.35 -7.05
C ALA A 536 -5.21 2.60 -6.58
N PRO A 537 -6.14 3.11 -7.40
CA PRO A 537 -6.89 4.33 -7.10
C PRO A 537 -7.62 4.26 -5.74
N GLY A 538 -7.53 5.33 -4.96
CA GLY A 538 -8.11 5.49 -3.64
C GLY A 538 -7.40 4.74 -2.51
N SER A 539 -6.34 3.97 -2.80
CA SER A 539 -5.65 3.18 -1.79
C SER A 539 -4.96 4.03 -0.73
N THR A 540 -4.41 5.20 -1.10
CA THR A 540 -3.58 6.01 -0.21
C THR A 540 -4.38 6.68 0.90
N ALA A 541 -5.68 6.91 0.71
CA ALA A 541 -6.60 7.42 1.74
C ALA A 541 -6.73 6.46 2.95
N THR A 542 -6.40 5.18 2.77
CA THR A 542 -6.40 4.19 3.86
C THR A 542 -5.03 3.98 4.50
N MET A 543 -3.96 4.41 3.82
CA MET A 543 -2.58 4.26 4.25
C MET A 543 -2.13 5.39 5.19
N ASN A 544 -1.12 5.10 6.01
CA ASN A 544 -0.38 6.13 6.74
C ASN A 544 0.91 6.54 6.01
N TYR A 545 1.52 7.64 6.45
CA TYR A 545 2.75 8.18 5.86
C TYR A 545 3.88 7.13 5.77
N ALA A 546 4.07 6.32 6.81
CA ALA A 546 5.13 5.30 6.82
C ALA A 546 4.90 4.20 5.77
N GLN A 547 3.65 3.79 5.56
CA GLN A 547 3.29 2.83 4.51
C GLN A 547 3.55 3.40 3.12
N VAL A 548 3.13 4.64 2.86
CA VAL A 548 3.39 5.33 1.59
C VAL A 548 4.90 5.42 1.32
N MET A 549 5.69 5.85 2.31
CA MET A 549 7.13 5.97 2.14
C MET A 549 7.85 4.62 2.04
N LEU A 550 7.30 3.55 2.61
CA LEU A 550 7.80 2.20 2.42
C LEU A 550 7.64 1.76 0.97
N HIS A 551 6.46 1.97 0.37
CA HIS A 551 6.26 1.73 -1.06
C HIS A 551 7.17 2.61 -1.94
N ALA A 552 7.35 3.88 -1.57
CA ALA A 552 8.22 4.80 -2.26
C ALA A 552 9.70 4.36 -2.27
N SER A 553 10.12 3.57 -1.28
CA SER A 553 11.50 3.06 -1.20
C SER A 553 11.81 1.98 -2.22
N ILE A 554 10.78 1.42 -2.87
CA ILE A 554 10.89 0.43 -3.94
C ILE A 554 11.02 1.20 -5.26
N ALA A 555 12.16 1.05 -5.92
CA ALA A 555 12.38 1.62 -7.23
C ALA A 555 11.52 0.88 -8.28
N PRO A 556 11.03 1.58 -9.32
CA PRO A 556 10.32 0.94 -10.43
C PRO A 556 11.08 -0.26 -11.01
N VAL A 557 10.37 -1.35 -11.25
CA VAL A 557 10.91 -2.61 -11.81
C VAL A 557 10.52 -2.84 -13.27
N SER A 558 9.74 -1.93 -13.86
CA SER A 558 9.30 -2.01 -15.26
C SER A 558 9.37 -0.64 -15.96
N ALA A 559 9.31 -0.65 -17.29
CA ALA A 559 9.28 0.59 -18.08
C ALA A 559 8.01 1.41 -17.83
N GLU A 560 6.87 0.74 -17.61
CA GLU A 560 5.59 1.37 -17.29
C GLU A 560 5.65 2.09 -15.94
N GLU A 561 6.16 1.42 -14.90
CA GLU A 561 6.32 2.02 -13.57
C GLU A 561 7.27 3.22 -13.59
N ARG A 562 8.35 3.15 -14.39
CA ARG A 562 9.26 4.29 -14.58
C ARG A 562 8.56 5.46 -15.27
N GLN A 563 7.68 5.20 -16.23
CA GLN A 563 6.90 6.24 -16.89
C GLN A 563 5.88 6.88 -15.93
N ILE A 564 5.23 6.09 -15.09
CA ILE A 564 4.32 6.55 -14.04
C ILE A 564 5.08 7.45 -13.05
N GLU A 565 6.23 6.99 -12.54
CA GLU A 565 7.05 7.78 -11.62
C GLU A 565 7.54 9.09 -12.26
N TYR A 566 7.96 9.05 -13.52
CA TYR A 566 8.38 10.25 -14.25
C TYR A 566 7.24 11.29 -14.33
N VAL A 567 6.02 10.87 -14.69
CA VAL A 567 4.86 11.78 -14.78
C VAL A 567 4.47 12.32 -13.40
N ALA A 568 4.44 11.46 -12.39
CA ALA A 568 4.17 11.84 -11.00
C ALA A 568 5.19 12.88 -10.49
N GLN A 569 6.48 12.66 -10.74
CA GLN A 569 7.53 13.60 -10.37
C GLN A 569 7.41 14.91 -11.14
N GLU A 570 7.13 14.85 -12.44
CA GLU A 570 6.94 16.05 -13.26
C GLU A 570 5.80 16.90 -12.70
N ASN A 571 4.63 16.31 -12.44
CA ASN A 571 3.47 17.01 -11.88
C ASN A 571 3.75 17.60 -10.50
N ALA A 572 4.38 16.84 -9.60
CA ALA A 572 4.77 17.32 -8.27
C ALA A 572 5.74 18.52 -8.35
N LEU A 573 6.65 18.53 -9.33
CA LEU A 573 7.54 19.67 -9.58
C LEU A 573 6.81 20.90 -10.13
N LYS A 574 5.75 20.72 -10.93
CA LYS A 574 4.91 21.86 -11.40
C LYS A 574 4.20 22.54 -10.23
N ASP A 575 3.66 21.76 -9.30
CA ASP A 575 3.02 22.28 -8.10
C ASP A 575 4.03 22.92 -7.13
N TRP A 576 5.22 22.32 -6.99
CA TRP A 576 6.32 22.92 -6.23
C TRP A 576 6.77 24.26 -6.80
N ALA A 577 6.86 24.38 -8.13
CA ALA A 577 7.19 25.64 -8.80
C ALA A 577 6.18 26.74 -8.47
N LEU A 578 4.89 26.41 -8.50
CA LEU A 578 3.82 27.32 -8.13
C LEU A 578 3.92 27.75 -6.66
N ALA A 579 4.16 26.80 -5.75
CA ALA A 579 4.35 27.07 -4.33
C ALA A 579 5.56 27.98 -4.05
N ASN A 580 6.63 27.86 -4.85
CA ASN A 580 7.86 28.65 -4.74
C ASN A 580 7.85 29.92 -5.61
N GLY A 581 6.69 30.31 -6.17
CA GLY A 581 6.53 31.57 -6.90
C GLY A 581 7.12 31.60 -8.32
N LEU A 582 7.51 30.45 -8.88
CA LEU A 582 8.01 30.33 -10.25
C LEU A 582 6.90 30.24 -11.31
N GLY A 583 5.65 30.14 -10.86
CA GLY A 583 4.49 29.88 -11.72
C GLY A 583 4.39 28.41 -12.14
N TYR A 584 3.29 28.06 -12.79
CA TYR A 584 3.05 26.68 -13.26
C TYR A 584 3.60 26.51 -14.68
N PRO A 585 4.62 25.67 -14.91
CA PRO A 585 5.29 25.56 -16.21
C PRO A 585 4.37 24.93 -17.27
N GLN A 586 4.48 25.41 -18.51
CA GLN A 586 3.65 25.01 -19.67
C GLN A 586 4.43 24.43 -20.84
N ASN A 587 5.76 24.51 -20.80
CA ASN A 587 6.65 24.04 -21.85
C ASN A 587 8.00 23.58 -21.28
N ASP A 588 8.78 22.87 -22.09
CA ASP A 588 10.06 22.29 -21.66
C ASP A 588 11.07 23.32 -21.14
N PRO A 589 11.25 24.52 -21.77
CA PRO A 589 12.15 25.53 -21.21
C PRO A 589 11.77 26.01 -19.81
N GLN A 590 10.48 26.21 -19.54
CA GLN A 590 10.00 26.55 -18.20
C GLN A 590 10.22 25.38 -17.23
N MET A 591 9.94 24.15 -17.67
CA MET A 591 10.18 22.96 -16.85
C MET A 591 11.67 22.78 -16.52
N GLN A 592 12.57 23.09 -17.46
CA GLN A 592 14.01 23.06 -17.22
C GLN A 592 14.44 24.10 -16.19
N THR A 593 13.83 25.29 -16.21
CA THR A 593 14.05 26.32 -15.19
C THR A 593 13.64 25.82 -13.80
N VAL A 594 12.47 25.16 -13.71
CA VAL A 594 11.99 24.55 -12.46
C VAL A 594 12.94 23.46 -11.96
N ARG A 595 13.37 22.54 -12.83
CA ARG A 595 14.34 21.47 -12.47
C ARG A 595 15.65 22.06 -11.95
N ASN A 596 16.18 23.09 -12.61
CA ASN A 596 17.40 23.76 -12.17
C ASN A 596 17.23 24.41 -10.77
N ALA A 597 16.12 25.09 -10.54
CA ALA A 597 15.81 25.71 -9.25
C ALA A 597 15.65 24.65 -8.14
N PHE A 598 14.95 23.55 -8.42
CA PHE A 598 14.77 22.44 -7.50
C PHE A 598 16.10 21.76 -7.15
N ASN A 599 16.92 21.45 -8.15
CA ASN A 599 18.26 20.86 -7.95
C ASN A 599 19.16 21.78 -7.12
N ARG A 600 19.10 23.09 -7.36
CA ARG A 600 19.82 24.07 -6.54
C ARG A 600 19.37 24.02 -5.08
N GLN A 601 18.06 23.97 -4.81
CA GLN A 601 17.55 23.84 -3.44
C GLN A 601 18.08 22.56 -2.76
N ILE A 602 18.09 21.43 -3.46
CA ILE A 602 18.64 20.16 -2.93
C ILE A 602 20.14 20.29 -2.62
N GLN A 603 20.92 20.90 -3.52
CA GLN A 603 22.35 21.10 -3.33
C GLN A 603 22.63 22.00 -2.12
N GLU A 604 21.88 23.10 -1.97
CA GLU A 604 22.00 24.01 -0.83
C GLU A 604 21.64 23.31 0.49
N LEU A 605 20.57 22.50 0.51
CA LEU A 605 20.20 21.68 1.68
C LEU A 605 21.27 20.64 2.04
N SER A 606 21.85 19.98 1.03
CA SER A 606 22.93 19.02 1.23
C SER A 606 24.18 19.70 1.82
N ALA A 607 24.57 20.85 1.26
CA ALA A 607 25.70 21.64 1.75
C ALA A 607 25.46 22.15 3.18
N ALA A 608 24.25 22.63 3.49
CA ALA A 608 23.90 23.08 4.84
C ALA A 608 23.95 21.92 5.86
N SER A 609 23.46 20.74 5.49
CA SER A 609 23.54 19.53 6.32
C SER A 609 24.98 19.10 6.59
N GLN A 610 25.84 19.14 5.56
CA GLN A 610 27.27 18.87 5.72
C GLN A 610 27.96 19.89 6.61
N ALA A 611 27.66 21.19 6.44
CA ALA A 611 28.19 22.25 7.29
C ALA A 611 27.77 22.07 8.75
N GLN A 612 26.52 21.71 9.02
CA GLN A 612 26.03 21.43 10.38
C GLN A 612 26.71 20.21 11.01
N ARG A 613 27.03 19.18 10.22
CA ARG A 613 27.76 17.99 10.69
C ARG A 613 29.26 18.24 10.82
N THR A 614 29.78 19.32 10.24
CA THR A 614 31.19 19.67 10.38
C THR A 614 31.44 20.08 11.82
N PRO A 615 32.34 19.41 12.55
CA PRO A 615 32.66 19.79 13.92
C PRO A 615 33.08 21.26 13.96
N MET A 616 32.50 22.04 14.89
CA MET A 616 32.93 23.41 15.09
C MET A 616 34.44 23.40 15.34
N PRO A 617 35.26 24.09 14.52
CA PRO A 617 36.69 24.00 14.68
C PRO A 617 37.06 24.58 16.04
N ILE A 618 37.69 23.76 16.87
CA ILE A 618 38.14 24.19 18.19
C ILE A 618 39.27 25.19 17.93
N ALA A 619 39.16 26.42 18.43
CA ALA A 619 40.15 27.47 18.23
C ALA A 619 41.59 27.01 18.56
N ARG A 620 41.71 26.08 19.52
CA ARG A 620 42.96 25.38 19.86
C ARG A 620 43.56 24.63 18.67
N ASP A 621 42.77 23.88 17.92
CA ASP A 621 43.27 23.05 16.82
C ASP A 621 43.71 23.92 15.63
N ILE A 622 42.99 25.02 15.37
CA ILE A 622 43.42 26.04 14.39
C ILE A 622 44.75 26.66 14.83
N ALA A 623 44.84 27.10 16.08
CA ALA A 623 46.06 27.71 16.62
C ALA A 623 47.24 26.73 16.60
N LEU A 624 47.01 25.48 16.96
CA LEU A 624 48.02 24.42 16.99
C LEU A 624 48.48 24.06 15.57
N ALA A 625 47.58 24.02 14.58
CA ALA A 625 47.94 23.84 13.18
C ALA A 625 48.79 25.01 12.64
N ALA A 626 48.41 26.25 12.96
CA ALA A 626 49.16 27.44 12.58
C ALA A 626 50.56 27.47 13.24
N LEU A 627 50.65 27.10 14.52
CA LEU A 627 51.90 27.01 15.28
C LEU A 627 52.84 25.92 14.72
N LYS A 628 52.30 24.74 14.40
CA LYS A 628 53.08 23.66 13.75
C LYS A 628 53.62 24.07 12.38
N ASN A 629 52.85 24.84 11.61
CA ASN A 629 53.29 25.34 10.30
C ASN A 629 54.38 26.42 10.45
N ALA A 630 54.22 27.34 11.40
CA ALA A 630 55.21 28.39 11.65
C ALA A 630 56.50 27.87 12.31
N LEU A 631 56.43 26.74 13.03
CA LEU A 631 57.53 26.16 13.82
C LEU A 631 57.68 24.65 13.52
N PRO A 632 58.12 24.27 12.30
CA PRO A 632 58.14 22.87 11.87
C PRO A 632 59.17 21.99 12.60
N ASP A 633 60.25 22.58 13.12
CA ASP A 633 61.34 21.86 13.81
C ASP A 633 61.13 21.74 15.33
N MET A 634 59.98 22.20 15.85
CA MET A 634 59.69 22.20 17.28
C MET A 634 59.07 20.88 17.72
N ASP A 635 59.50 20.35 18.87
CA ASP A 635 58.92 19.13 19.45
C ASP A 635 57.40 19.31 19.66
N PRO A 636 56.57 18.46 19.03
CA PRO A 636 55.11 18.52 19.15
C PRO A 636 54.59 18.54 20.59
N ALA A 637 55.32 17.94 21.54
CA ALA A 637 54.93 17.90 22.95
C ALA A 637 54.93 19.29 23.61
N LEU A 638 55.63 20.28 23.05
CA LEU A 638 55.72 21.63 23.60
C LEU A 638 54.47 22.48 23.31
N PHE A 639 53.73 22.20 22.24
CA PHE A 639 52.52 22.96 21.89
C PHE A 639 51.37 22.77 22.89
N ASP A 640 51.41 21.68 23.66
CA ASP A 640 50.39 21.34 24.67
C ASP A 640 50.84 21.62 26.11
N LYS A 641 52.08 22.07 26.29
CA LYS A 641 52.64 22.34 27.61
C LYS A 641 52.13 23.68 28.14
N LYS A 642 51.43 23.65 29.28
CA LYS A 642 51.00 24.86 29.98
C LYS A 642 52.21 25.60 30.56
N CYS A 643 52.73 26.59 29.82
CA CYS A 643 53.95 27.33 30.17
C CYS A 643 53.68 28.66 30.90
N MET A 644 52.41 28.98 31.17
CA MET A 644 51.98 30.16 31.91
C MET A 644 51.23 29.72 33.18
N SER A 645 51.79 30.06 34.33
CA SER A 645 51.15 29.90 35.65
C SER A 645 50.80 31.27 36.21
N PHE A 646 49.60 31.40 36.78
CA PHE A 646 49.22 32.59 37.53
C PHE A 646 49.84 32.52 38.93
N GLU A 647 50.65 33.49 39.30
CA GLU A 647 51.02 33.70 40.70
C GLU A 647 49.90 34.47 41.42
N PRO A 648 49.59 34.16 42.69
CA PRO A 648 48.63 34.95 43.47
C PRO A 648 49.15 36.36 43.74
N ASP A 649 48.24 37.32 43.87
CA ASP A 649 48.53 38.74 44.07
C ASP A 649 49.53 38.96 45.22
N VAL A 650 50.67 39.59 44.89
CA VAL A 650 51.64 40.08 45.89
C VAL A 650 51.11 41.43 46.41
N PRO A 651 50.84 41.58 47.72
CA PRO A 651 50.13 42.77 48.24
C PRO A 651 50.84 44.12 48.09
N ASP A 652 52.12 44.15 47.77
CA ASP A 652 52.96 45.36 47.88
C ASP A 652 53.27 46.09 46.56
N PHE A 653 52.53 45.82 45.47
CA PHE A 653 52.67 46.58 44.20
C PHE A 653 51.45 47.49 43.95
N PRO A 654 51.60 48.83 43.96
CA PRO A 654 50.51 49.74 43.65
C PRO A 654 50.39 49.93 42.13
N GLY A 655 49.53 49.12 41.50
CA GLY A 655 49.11 49.27 40.09
C GLY A 655 48.45 47.99 39.55
N PRO A 656 47.49 48.06 38.59
CA PRO A 656 46.81 46.90 38.04
C PRO A 656 47.68 46.18 37.00
N THR A 657 48.91 45.82 37.36
CA THR A 657 49.81 45.05 36.50
C THR A 657 50.05 43.69 37.12
N ARG A 658 49.30 42.70 36.65
CA ARG A 658 49.61 41.28 36.86
C ARG A 658 50.95 40.98 36.18
N SER A 659 51.96 40.57 36.94
CA SER A 659 53.23 40.10 36.39
C SER A 659 53.08 38.67 35.86
N TRP A 660 53.58 38.43 34.64
CA TRP A 660 53.62 37.11 34.02
C TRP A 660 55.01 36.52 34.22
N THR A 661 55.09 35.33 34.84
CA THR A 661 56.36 34.64 35.04
C THR A 661 56.40 33.42 34.12
N CYS A 662 57.27 33.45 33.10
CA CYS A 662 57.45 32.35 32.16
C CYS A 662 58.38 31.30 32.79
N ILE A 663 57.88 30.09 33.08
CA ILE A 663 58.72 28.98 33.54
C ILE A 663 59.32 28.32 32.30
N SER A 664 60.52 28.74 31.88
CA SER A 664 61.15 28.23 30.66
C SER A 664 62.12 27.08 30.92
N THR A 665 61.94 26.00 30.17
CA THR A 665 63.05 25.17 29.68
C THR A 665 63.66 25.83 28.43
N ALA A 666 64.94 25.61 28.16
CA ALA A 666 65.74 26.37 27.17
C ALA A 666 65.13 26.53 25.76
N GLU A 667 64.26 25.61 25.33
CA GLU A 667 63.54 25.70 24.05
C GLU A 667 62.39 26.73 24.05
N VAL A 668 61.73 26.96 25.19
CA VAL A 668 60.66 27.97 25.33
C VAL A 668 61.23 29.39 25.27
N CYS A 669 62.49 29.60 25.70
CA CYS A 669 63.18 30.88 25.53
C CYS A 669 63.46 31.26 24.07
N ARG A 670 63.51 30.29 23.15
CA ARG A 670 63.65 30.57 21.71
C ARG A 670 62.39 31.23 21.13
N MET A 671 61.22 30.87 21.66
CA MET A 671 59.92 31.47 21.31
C MET A 671 59.85 32.97 21.69
N HIS A 672 60.30 33.32 22.89
CA HIS A 672 60.24 34.71 23.38
C HIS A 672 61.19 35.64 22.59
N ARG A 673 62.35 35.12 22.18
CA ARG A 673 63.39 35.90 21.47
C ARG A 673 63.06 36.16 19.99
N LEU A 674 62.23 35.33 19.36
CA LEU A 674 61.69 35.57 18.00
C LEU A 674 60.56 36.61 18.00
N TYR A 675 59.80 36.72 19.11
CA TYR A 675 58.71 37.69 19.23
C TYR A 675 59.20 39.11 19.52
N GLU A 676 60.28 39.32 20.29
CA GLU A 676 60.84 40.66 20.54
C GLU A 676 61.44 41.34 19.31
N THR A 677 61.80 40.59 18.27
CA THR A 677 62.32 41.16 17.01
C THR A 677 61.25 41.63 16.02
N THR A 678 59.96 41.43 16.32
CA THR A 678 58.86 41.81 15.42
C THR A 678 57.90 42.75 16.14
N SER A 679 58.18 44.04 16.10
CA SER A 679 57.29 45.06 16.67
C SER A 679 55.89 45.07 16.03
N ALA A 680 54.89 45.19 16.91
CA ALA A 680 53.49 45.55 16.70
C ALA A 680 52.50 44.44 16.29
N ILE A 681 52.11 43.61 17.26
CA ILE A 681 50.73 43.07 17.33
C ILE A 681 50.13 43.47 18.67
N THR A 682 49.23 44.45 18.64
CA THR A 682 48.39 44.84 19.76
C THR A 682 47.42 43.69 20.07
N PHE A 683 47.61 43.01 21.20
CA PHE A 683 46.61 42.07 21.73
C PHE A 683 45.41 42.86 22.26
N VAL A 684 44.33 42.93 21.48
CA VAL A 684 43.00 43.25 22.02
C VAL A 684 42.44 41.96 22.61
N ILE A 685 42.57 41.81 23.93
CA ILE A 685 41.90 40.75 24.69
C ILE A 685 40.44 41.17 24.83
N ILE A 686 39.55 40.64 23.98
CA ILE A 686 38.10 40.72 24.20
C ILE A 686 37.74 39.60 25.20
N PRO A 687 37.19 39.93 26.38
CA PRO A 687 36.74 38.91 27.32
C PRO A 687 35.45 38.28 26.80
N VAL A 688 35.49 37.00 26.45
CA VAL A 688 34.28 36.19 26.23
C VAL A 688 33.75 35.79 27.61
N THR A 689 32.85 36.60 28.15
CA THR A 689 31.98 36.17 29.24
C THR A 689 30.91 35.24 28.68
N SER A 690 30.98 33.97 29.06
CA SER A 690 29.84 33.07 28.99
C SER A 690 28.71 33.62 29.86
N SER A 691 27.57 33.96 29.25
CA SER A 691 26.29 33.89 29.93
C SER A 691 25.28 33.28 28.97
N LEU A 692 24.79 32.10 29.36
CA LEU A 692 23.49 31.62 28.92
C LEU A 692 22.44 32.66 29.32
N HIS A 693 21.58 33.05 28.37
CA HIS A 693 20.13 33.04 28.53
C HIS A 693 19.46 32.76 27.19
#